data_AF-G2QFU3-F1
#
_entry.id   AF-G2QFU3-F1
#
_cell.length_a   1.000
_cell.length_b   1.000
_cell.length_c   1.000
_cell.angle_alpha   90.00
_cell.angle_beta   90.00
_cell.angle_gamma   90.00
#
_symmetry.space_group_name_H-M   'P 1'
#
loop_
_entity.id
_entity.type
_entity.pdbx_description
1 polymer ?
#
loop_
_entity_poly.entity_id
_entity_poly.type
_entity_poly.pdbx_seq_one_letter_code
_entity_poly.pdbx_strand_id
1 'polypeptide(L)'
;MDPPVLSFYGKEPVPLPSRFGQIKRSLVAGHEAELEASWARLITALREHVDDIASRGSSLTPSIDFADIHNPEARAAFSRDLKRYGLGVVRGVVPRADAQVSIDETVKYLEKQTEFKRPPPQDPTCFDFFWTPAQVRTRAHPRVLEAQRFVMSLWDNNADDRMAIRFPIAYGDRLRIHGANIGNVGPDAAAAAAANDNDSKADDDQEASGSLPDAELDDDLEAQQAAAELLGDFTSSTIIAQVDNGSLERWEPDGYGRGGTYDAVFKGEWEKYDPWDPTHRVTATSDLYNGYGACSIFRMYQGMVALSTIEPGLIRLLPSPKLATAYFLLRPFFSPKTKPPERRDGPEWDAFLDPSNWALDKEQSTIIHGAVPGHAQRLTELWHPHLHLRRTLQTIPTLQTGDYIVWHPDLAYHITSNPNVMASRAPTPPPATAAGEEPAGRNGRPVSILVYVPAAPLTQTNALYLARQRKTFQRGHPGPDFDSTGSGLGSEATHIGRPTETDIAEVGGPAALQAMGLAPFDVAPTPPQSAGSLSSSPPSASAPAGEKAGNGGEDVEMADSGSGPGSGVGPSASGASSMTRAEAEVARMANIILFPDRYDFYMAKRNSSGTKRSKVRVERLLNPVDPPSPPKVSKDKGTTTTAVAAADGKN
;
A
#
# COMPACT_ATOMS: atom_id res chain seq x y z
N MET A 1 -30.18 -10.96 -7.95
CA MET A 1 -28.93 -11.11 -8.71
C MET A 1 -28.72 -9.78 -9.37
N ASP A 2 -27.95 -8.91 -8.73
CA ASP A 2 -27.60 -7.61 -9.31
C ASP A 2 -26.65 -7.86 -10.49
N PRO A 3 -26.77 -7.11 -11.60
CA PRO A 3 -25.96 -7.34 -12.80
C PRO A 3 -24.46 -7.15 -12.49
N PRO A 4 -23.58 -7.88 -13.21
CA PRO A 4 -22.13 -7.74 -13.04
C PRO A 4 -21.70 -6.31 -13.33
N VAL A 5 -20.67 -5.86 -12.61
CA VAL A 5 -20.08 -4.52 -12.76
C VAL A 5 -19.62 -4.33 -14.20
N LEU A 6 -20.34 -3.51 -14.96
CA LEU A 6 -19.94 -3.02 -16.28
C LEU A 6 -18.59 -2.29 -16.15
N SER A 7 -17.62 -2.72 -16.97
CA SER A 7 -16.24 -2.24 -17.09
C SER A 7 -15.85 -0.99 -16.27
N PHE A 8 -14.93 -1.19 -15.32
CA PHE A 8 -14.30 -0.13 -14.51
C PHE A 8 -13.64 0.99 -15.34
N TYR A 9 -13.33 0.73 -16.61
CA TYR A 9 -12.61 1.63 -17.51
C TYR A 9 -13.51 2.51 -18.38
N GLY A 10 -14.84 2.40 -18.25
CA GLY A 10 -15.80 3.20 -19.01
C GLY A 10 -15.75 4.72 -18.77
N LYS A 11 -16.49 5.46 -19.62
CA LYS A 11 -16.68 6.92 -19.52
C LYS A 11 -17.71 7.33 -18.47
N GLU A 12 -18.62 6.41 -18.14
CA GLU A 12 -19.68 6.61 -17.16
C GLU A 12 -19.27 6.06 -15.78
N PRO A 13 -19.66 6.73 -14.68
CA PRO A 13 -19.48 6.17 -13.34
C PRO A 13 -20.28 4.87 -13.16
N VAL A 14 -19.72 3.93 -12.38
CA VAL A 14 -20.35 2.65 -12.08
C VAL A 14 -21.41 2.81 -10.98
N PRO A 15 -22.68 2.44 -11.22
CA PRO A 15 -23.67 2.32 -10.16
C PRO A 15 -23.34 1.13 -9.25
N LEU A 16 -23.37 1.35 -7.94
CA LEU A 16 -23.06 0.32 -6.93
C LEU A 16 -24.35 -0.29 -6.34
N PRO A 17 -24.27 -1.38 -5.56
CA PRO A 17 -25.41 -1.92 -4.82
C PRO A 17 -26.09 -0.87 -3.93
N SER A 18 -27.39 -1.04 -3.70
CA SER A 18 -28.26 -0.07 -3.00
C SER A 18 -27.76 0.36 -1.62
N ARG A 19 -26.99 -0.50 -0.94
CA ARG A 19 -26.35 -0.20 0.35
C ARG A 19 -25.44 1.03 0.30
N PHE A 20 -24.81 1.35 -0.83
CA PHE A 20 -23.97 2.55 -0.95
C PHE A 20 -24.77 3.84 -0.96
N GLY A 21 -26.00 3.82 -1.48
CA GLY A 21 -26.94 4.94 -1.31
C GLY A 21 -27.32 5.13 0.17
N GLN A 22 -27.47 4.04 0.94
CA GLN A 22 -27.73 4.11 2.38
C GLN A 22 -26.53 4.64 3.17
N ILE A 23 -25.31 4.18 2.85
CA ILE A 23 -24.07 4.67 3.45
C ILE A 23 -23.94 6.18 3.21
N LYS A 24 -24.11 6.64 1.97
CA LYS A 24 -24.07 8.07 1.64
C LYS A 24 -25.09 8.86 2.45
N ARG A 25 -26.35 8.42 2.52
CA ARG A 25 -27.37 9.09 3.36
C ARG A 25 -26.96 9.17 4.83
N SER A 26 -26.38 8.09 5.36
CA SER A 26 -25.98 8.02 6.77
C SER A 26 -24.82 8.96 7.10
N LEU A 27 -23.86 9.11 6.18
CA LEU A 27 -22.69 9.97 6.37
C LEU A 27 -23.04 11.46 6.46
N VAL A 28 -24.08 11.90 5.74
CA VAL A 28 -24.44 13.33 5.63
C VAL A 28 -25.62 13.74 6.51
N ALA A 29 -26.30 12.77 7.11
CA ALA A 29 -27.52 13.01 7.88
C ALA A 29 -27.27 13.99 9.04
N GLY A 30 -28.02 15.11 9.05
CA GLY A 30 -27.93 16.14 10.08
C GLY A 30 -26.77 17.14 9.89
N HIS A 31 -26.04 17.05 8.77
CA HIS A 31 -24.94 17.94 8.42
C HIS A 31 -25.10 18.55 7.01
N GLU A 32 -26.31 18.53 6.45
CA GLU A 32 -26.56 18.92 5.06
C GLU A 32 -26.22 20.40 4.82
N ALA A 33 -26.60 21.29 5.73
CA ALA A 33 -26.34 22.73 5.61
C ALA A 33 -24.84 23.04 5.74
N GLU A 34 -24.16 22.38 6.67
CA GLU A 34 -22.71 22.48 6.86
C GLU A 34 -21.96 21.99 5.62
N LEU A 35 -22.39 20.88 5.04
CA LEU A 35 -21.82 20.31 3.82
C LEU A 35 -21.99 21.25 2.62
N GLU A 36 -23.19 21.78 2.38
CA GLU A 36 -23.46 22.76 1.32
C GLU A 36 -22.54 23.98 1.45
N ALA A 37 -22.42 24.54 2.66
CA ALA A 37 -21.52 25.65 2.92
C ALA A 37 -20.05 25.26 2.72
N SER A 38 -19.66 24.06 3.14
CA SER A 38 -18.28 23.57 3.05
C SER A 38 -17.82 23.34 1.61
N TRP A 39 -18.73 22.89 0.74
CA TRP A 39 -18.43 22.66 -0.68
C TRP A 39 -18.01 23.95 -1.36
N ALA A 40 -18.72 25.05 -1.11
CA ALA A 40 -18.35 26.34 -1.68
C ALA A 40 -16.95 26.79 -1.24
N ARG A 41 -16.64 26.66 0.06
CA ARG A 41 -15.29 26.97 0.59
C ARG A 41 -14.23 26.08 -0.03
N LEU A 42 -14.51 24.78 -0.17
CA LEU A 42 -13.59 23.79 -0.74
C LEU A 42 -13.28 24.06 -2.20
N ILE A 43 -14.29 24.34 -3.03
CA ILE A 43 -14.09 24.60 -4.47
C ILE A 43 -13.29 25.89 -4.69
N THR A 44 -13.55 26.95 -3.90
CA THR A 44 -12.73 28.17 -3.94
C THR A 44 -11.27 27.89 -3.56
N ALA A 45 -11.03 27.21 -2.43
CA ALA A 45 -9.68 26.85 -2.00
C ALA A 45 -8.97 25.94 -3.02
N LEU A 46 -9.69 25.00 -3.63
CA LEU A 46 -9.16 24.10 -4.65
C LEU A 46 -8.75 24.87 -5.92
N ARG A 47 -9.53 25.86 -6.35
CA ARG A 47 -9.20 26.70 -7.51
C ARG A 47 -7.88 27.44 -7.30
N GLU A 48 -7.71 28.09 -6.14
CA GLU A 48 -6.47 28.77 -5.77
C GLU A 48 -5.29 27.79 -5.71
N HIS A 49 -5.50 26.61 -5.10
CA HIS A 49 -4.47 25.58 -4.99
C HIS A 49 -4.07 24.99 -6.35
N VAL A 50 -5.01 24.83 -7.28
CA VAL A 50 -4.74 24.37 -8.65
C VAL A 50 -3.80 25.36 -9.36
N ASP A 51 -4.04 26.66 -9.24
CA ASP A 51 -3.20 27.69 -9.86
C ASP A 51 -1.81 27.77 -9.21
N ASP A 52 -1.75 27.62 -7.87
CA ASP A 52 -0.50 27.53 -7.10
C ASP A 52 0.33 26.30 -7.46
N ILE A 53 -0.32 25.15 -7.72
CA ILE A 53 0.34 23.94 -8.21
C ILE A 53 0.87 24.16 -9.63
N ALA A 54 0.01 24.62 -10.53
CA ALA A 54 0.31 24.74 -11.95
C ALA A 54 1.43 25.76 -12.22
N SER A 55 1.51 26.83 -11.43
CA SER A 55 2.54 27.86 -11.58
C SER A 55 3.94 27.43 -11.11
N ARG A 56 4.02 26.50 -10.16
CA ARG A 56 5.30 26.06 -9.55
C ARG A 56 5.83 24.76 -10.10
N GLY A 57 4.97 23.88 -10.61
CA GLY A 57 5.38 22.68 -11.31
C GLY A 57 6.19 21.71 -10.45
N SER A 58 7.31 21.20 -10.99
CA SER A 58 8.19 20.24 -10.31
C SER A 58 8.92 20.80 -9.09
N SER A 59 9.02 22.12 -8.93
CA SER A 59 9.64 22.76 -7.76
C SER A 59 8.92 22.47 -6.43
N LEU A 60 7.70 21.92 -6.50
CA LEU A 60 6.90 21.50 -5.36
C LEU A 60 7.38 20.21 -4.70
N THR A 61 8.34 19.50 -5.31
CA THR A 61 8.87 18.26 -4.74
C THR A 61 10.07 18.60 -3.85
N PRO A 62 9.92 18.67 -2.52
CA PRO A 62 11.05 18.91 -1.64
C PRO A 62 12.03 17.74 -1.70
N SER A 63 13.31 18.03 -1.52
CA SER A 63 14.34 17.01 -1.39
C SER A 63 15.26 17.28 -0.21
N ILE A 64 15.77 16.20 0.39
CA ILE A 64 16.77 16.23 1.45
C ILE A 64 17.84 15.20 1.14
N ASP A 65 19.11 15.53 1.30
CA ASP A 65 20.18 14.55 1.18
C ASP A 65 20.16 13.60 2.37
N PHE A 66 20.40 12.30 2.14
CA PHE A 66 20.41 11.33 3.23
C PHE A 66 21.39 11.71 4.35
N ALA A 67 22.50 12.38 4.01
CA ALA A 67 23.48 12.86 4.99
C ALA A 67 22.89 13.90 5.96
N ASP A 68 21.83 14.60 5.57
CA ASP A 68 21.23 15.71 6.30
C ASP A 68 19.94 15.32 7.04
N ILE A 69 19.51 14.06 7.01
CA ILE A 69 18.25 13.64 7.66
C ILE A 69 18.24 13.85 9.19
N HIS A 70 19.43 13.94 9.80
CA HIS A 70 19.63 14.24 11.22
C HIS A 70 19.96 15.72 11.48
N ASN A 71 20.16 16.53 10.44
CA ASN A 71 20.35 17.96 10.57
C ASN A 71 18.99 18.62 10.93
N PRO A 72 18.86 19.30 12.08
CA PRO A 72 17.57 19.84 12.52
C PRO A 72 16.92 20.84 11.56
N GLU A 73 17.73 21.70 10.94
CA GLU A 73 17.25 22.75 10.04
C GLU A 73 16.80 22.18 8.70
N ALA A 74 17.63 21.32 8.08
CA ALA A 74 17.29 20.64 6.84
C ALA A 74 16.06 19.77 7.01
N ARG A 75 15.98 19.02 8.13
CA ARG A 75 14.81 18.22 8.49
C ARG A 75 13.55 19.08 8.66
N ALA A 76 13.63 20.21 9.35
CA ALA A 76 12.48 21.08 9.56
C ALA A 76 11.96 21.70 8.24
N ALA A 77 12.88 22.15 7.38
CA ALA A 77 12.53 22.69 6.06
C ALA A 77 11.88 21.62 5.18
N PHE A 78 12.49 20.43 5.09
CA PHE A 78 11.95 19.30 4.34
C PHE A 78 10.58 18.87 4.88
N SER A 79 10.43 18.75 6.21
CA SER A 79 9.19 18.34 6.85
C SER A 79 8.04 19.30 6.56
N ARG A 80 8.27 20.62 6.66
CA ARG A 80 7.25 21.64 6.36
C ARG A 80 6.72 21.48 4.93
N ASP A 81 7.61 21.37 3.97
CA ASP A 81 7.23 21.34 2.55
C ASP A 81 6.66 19.97 2.16
N LEU A 82 7.20 18.87 2.70
CA LEU A 82 6.64 17.52 2.55
C LEU A 82 5.23 17.46 3.14
N LYS A 83 4.99 18.04 4.32
CA LYS A 83 3.65 18.07 4.92
C LYS A 83 2.66 18.87 4.08
N ARG A 84 3.11 19.96 3.48
CA ARG A 84 2.26 20.81 2.63
C ARG A 84 1.86 20.11 1.33
N TYR A 85 2.79 19.45 0.66
CA TYR A 85 2.58 18.89 -0.68
C TYR A 85 2.31 17.39 -0.69
N GLY A 86 2.61 16.68 0.40
CA GLY A 86 2.37 15.25 0.55
C GLY A 86 3.39 14.35 -0.13
N LEU A 87 4.52 14.86 -0.61
CA LEU A 87 5.58 14.09 -1.25
C LEU A 87 6.97 14.64 -0.91
N GLY A 88 8.00 13.83 -1.11
CA GLY A 88 9.39 14.29 -1.04
C GLY A 88 10.39 13.22 -1.47
N VAL A 89 11.61 13.66 -1.78
CA VAL A 89 12.72 12.78 -2.17
C VAL A 89 13.83 12.81 -1.12
N VAL A 90 14.21 11.66 -0.59
CA VAL A 90 15.46 11.50 0.16
C VAL A 90 16.54 11.08 -0.84
N ARG A 91 17.55 11.92 -1.04
CA ARG A 91 18.57 11.72 -2.07
C ARG A 91 19.69 10.81 -1.59
N GLY A 92 20.16 9.94 -2.48
CA GLY A 92 21.35 9.11 -2.27
C GLY A 92 21.24 8.16 -1.07
N VAL A 93 20.06 7.60 -0.80
CA VAL A 93 19.81 6.61 0.26
C VAL A 93 20.61 5.33 0.04
N VAL A 94 20.52 4.75 -1.15
CA VAL A 94 21.33 3.58 -1.52
C VAL A 94 22.59 4.09 -2.24
N PRO A 95 23.81 3.77 -1.76
CA PRO A 95 25.03 4.10 -2.48
C PRO A 95 25.02 3.56 -3.92
N ARG A 96 25.60 4.31 -4.87
CA ARG A 96 25.64 3.89 -6.27
C ARG A 96 26.28 2.51 -6.48
N ALA A 97 27.31 2.18 -5.70
CA ALA A 97 27.97 0.87 -5.76
C ALA A 97 27.00 -0.27 -5.37
N ASP A 98 26.24 -0.09 -4.30
CA ASP A 98 25.27 -1.10 -3.82
C ASP A 98 24.09 -1.25 -4.77
N ALA A 99 23.65 -0.14 -5.37
CA ALA A 99 22.63 -0.15 -6.41
C ALA A 99 23.11 -0.91 -7.66
N GLN A 100 24.37 -0.70 -8.09
CA GLN A 100 24.95 -1.41 -9.22
C GLN A 100 25.04 -2.92 -8.96
N VAL A 101 25.52 -3.33 -7.77
CA VAL A 101 25.53 -4.75 -7.37
C VAL A 101 24.12 -5.35 -7.44
N SER A 102 23.12 -4.62 -6.93
CA SER A 102 21.73 -5.05 -6.94
C SER A 102 21.17 -5.21 -8.36
N ILE A 103 21.53 -4.32 -9.29
CA ILE A 103 21.18 -4.43 -10.72
C ILE A 103 21.87 -5.65 -11.33
N ASP A 104 23.19 -5.78 -11.19
CA ASP A 104 23.98 -6.84 -11.82
C ASP A 104 23.54 -8.24 -11.36
N GLU A 105 23.27 -8.40 -10.06
CA GLU A 105 22.75 -9.66 -9.50
C GLU A 105 21.34 -9.97 -10.00
N THR A 106 20.50 -8.95 -10.15
CA THR A 106 19.14 -9.12 -10.69
C THR A 106 19.17 -9.49 -12.16
N VAL A 107 20.05 -8.88 -12.95
CA VAL A 107 20.24 -9.25 -14.37
C VAL A 107 20.66 -10.72 -14.48
N LYS A 108 21.71 -11.13 -13.75
CA LYS A 108 22.18 -12.52 -13.73
C LYS A 108 21.14 -13.51 -13.21
N TYR A 109 20.29 -13.07 -12.29
CA TYR A 109 19.17 -13.85 -11.78
C TYR A 109 18.13 -14.06 -12.87
N LEU A 110 17.65 -12.98 -13.51
CA LEU A 110 16.59 -13.02 -14.51
C LEU A 110 17.00 -13.75 -15.80
N GLU A 111 18.29 -13.73 -16.18
CA GLU A 111 18.82 -14.53 -17.30
C GLU A 111 18.57 -16.04 -17.17
N LYS A 112 18.37 -16.54 -15.94
CA LYS A 112 18.18 -17.96 -15.65
C LYS A 112 16.70 -18.36 -15.52
N GLN A 113 15.78 -17.39 -15.48
CA GLN A 113 14.38 -17.66 -15.19
C GLN A 113 13.58 -17.79 -16.48
N THR A 114 12.87 -18.91 -16.62
CA THR A 114 12.04 -19.22 -17.80
C THR A 114 10.54 -19.17 -17.51
N GLU A 115 10.15 -19.33 -16.25
CA GLU A 115 8.75 -19.40 -15.82
C GLU A 115 8.41 -18.19 -14.97
N PHE A 116 7.65 -17.23 -15.51
CA PHE A 116 7.15 -16.10 -14.74
C PHE A 116 5.89 -15.53 -15.37
N LYS A 117 5.09 -14.83 -14.57
CA LYS A 117 3.91 -14.12 -15.06
C LYS A 117 4.35 -12.88 -15.85
N ARG A 118 3.97 -12.82 -17.12
CA ARG A 118 4.28 -11.65 -17.96
C ARG A 118 3.50 -10.42 -17.49
N PRO A 119 4.09 -9.21 -17.61
CA PRO A 119 3.40 -7.99 -17.27
C PRO A 119 2.23 -7.76 -18.24
N PRO A 120 1.16 -7.08 -17.79
CA PRO A 120 0.03 -6.79 -18.66
C PRO A 120 0.44 -5.80 -19.77
N PRO A 121 -0.13 -5.88 -20.99
CA PRO A 121 0.25 -5.03 -22.12
C PRO A 121 0.13 -3.53 -21.87
N GLN A 122 -0.79 -3.10 -21.00
CA GLN A 122 -0.99 -1.70 -20.63
C GLN A 122 0.08 -1.15 -19.68
N ASP A 123 0.82 -2.02 -18.98
CA ASP A 123 1.90 -1.63 -18.06
C ASP A 123 3.11 -2.59 -18.19
N PRO A 124 3.75 -2.65 -19.37
CA PRO A 124 4.75 -3.68 -19.72
C PRO A 124 6.05 -3.59 -18.92
N THR A 125 6.23 -2.54 -18.12
CA THR A 125 7.41 -2.35 -17.29
C THR A 125 7.23 -2.85 -15.86
N CYS A 126 5.99 -3.12 -15.41
CA CYS A 126 5.67 -3.49 -14.04
C CYS A 126 5.55 -5.01 -13.91
N PHE A 127 6.54 -5.66 -13.30
CA PHE A 127 6.61 -7.12 -13.20
C PHE A 127 6.15 -7.61 -11.83
N ASP A 128 5.39 -8.70 -11.83
CA ASP A 128 4.96 -9.44 -10.63
C ASP A 128 6.11 -10.33 -10.10
N PHE A 129 7.31 -9.77 -9.97
CA PHE A 129 8.35 -10.35 -9.11
C PHE A 129 8.33 -9.64 -7.76
N PHE A 130 8.70 -10.37 -6.70
CA PHE A 130 8.63 -9.92 -5.31
C PHE A 130 9.95 -10.15 -4.57
N TRP A 131 10.73 -11.16 -4.95
CA TRP A 131 11.90 -11.64 -4.21
C TRP A 131 13.20 -11.61 -5.00
N THR A 132 13.30 -10.78 -6.05
CA THR A 132 14.55 -10.60 -6.80
C THR A 132 15.69 -10.09 -5.91
N PRO A 133 16.97 -10.26 -6.30
CA PRO A 133 18.10 -9.66 -5.58
C PRO A 133 17.93 -8.15 -5.35
N ALA A 134 17.50 -7.38 -6.35
CA ALA A 134 17.23 -5.95 -6.21
C ALA A 134 16.19 -5.65 -5.11
N GLN A 135 15.08 -6.40 -5.09
CA GLN A 135 14.02 -6.19 -4.10
C GLN A 135 14.46 -6.54 -2.69
N VAL A 136 15.07 -7.72 -2.51
CA VAL A 136 15.48 -8.21 -1.19
C VAL A 136 16.59 -7.34 -0.61
N ARG A 137 17.62 -7.02 -1.40
CA ARG A 137 18.72 -6.14 -0.97
C ARG A 137 18.23 -4.74 -0.64
N THR A 138 17.37 -4.15 -1.46
CA THR A 138 16.84 -2.79 -1.22
C THR A 138 16.02 -2.74 0.07
N ARG A 139 15.12 -3.72 0.30
CA ARG A 139 14.29 -3.78 1.51
C ARG A 139 15.11 -4.09 2.78
N ALA A 140 16.21 -4.82 2.64
CA ALA A 140 17.12 -5.12 3.74
C ALA A 140 18.13 -3.99 4.02
N HIS A 141 18.33 -3.06 3.08
CA HIS A 141 19.41 -2.09 3.15
C HIS A 141 19.32 -1.18 4.39
N PRO A 142 20.37 -1.07 5.23
CA PRO A 142 20.33 -0.29 6.48
C PRO A 142 19.89 1.16 6.29
N ARG A 143 20.39 1.83 5.24
CA ARG A 143 20.03 3.23 4.93
C ARG A 143 18.57 3.37 4.45
N VAL A 144 17.99 2.33 3.83
CA VAL A 144 16.57 2.35 3.44
C VAL A 144 15.70 2.25 4.69
N LEU A 145 16.02 1.34 5.61
CA LEU A 145 15.33 1.22 6.90
C LEU A 145 15.46 2.50 7.73
N GLU A 146 16.62 3.16 7.71
CA GLU A 146 16.84 4.46 8.35
C GLU A 146 16.02 5.58 7.69
N ALA A 147 15.99 5.64 6.36
CA ALA A 147 15.18 6.61 5.63
C ALA A 147 13.68 6.42 5.90
N GLN A 148 13.20 5.17 5.98
CA GLN A 148 11.81 4.86 6.37
C GLN A 148 11.49 5.38 7.77
N ARG A 149 12.36 5.12 8.77
CA ARG A 149 12.19 5.68 10.14
C ARG A 149 12.15 7.20 10.12
N PHE A 150 13.05 7.82 9.36
CA PHE A 150 13.11 9.27 9.20
C PHE A 150 11.80 9.82 8.66
N VAL A 151 11.28 9.33 7.53
CA VAL A 151 10.05 9.87 6.94
C VAL A 151 8.82 9.58 7.81
N MET A 152 8.70 8.37 8.40
CA MET A 152 7.59 8.03 9.30
C MET A 152 7.56 8.94 10.54
N SER A 153 8.73 9.34 11.05
CA SER A 153 8.82 10.27 12.18
C SER A 153 8.33 11.69 11.88
N LEU A 154 8.02 12.01 10.63
CA LEU A 154 7.45 13.30 10.24
C LEU A 154 5.93 13.37 10.42
N TRP A 155 5.25 12.25 10.70
CA TRP A 155 3.83 12.22 11.05
C TRP A 155 3.57 12.70 12.48
N ASP A 156 2.32 13.04 12.81
CA ASP A 156 1.92 13.49 14.15
C ASP A 156 1.69 12.30 15.09
N ASN A 157 2.78 11.61 15.40
CA ASN A 157 2.80 10.30 16.06
C ASN A 157 2.52 10.33 17.58
N ASN A 158 2.28 11.50 18.17
CA ASN A 158 2.25 11.67 19.63
C ASN A 158 1.00 11.12 20.32
N ALA A 159 -0.02 10.73 19.56
CA ALA A 159 -1.36 10.43 20.07
C ALA A 159 -1.75 8.95 20.03
N ASP A 160 -0.92 8.05 19.47
CA ASP A 160 -1.30 6.65 19.24
C ASP A 160 -0.28 5.65 19.78
N ASP A 161 -0.72 4.76 20.67
CA ASP A 161 0.07 3.72 21.31
C ASP A 161 0.06 2.37 20.57
N ARG A 162 -0.62 2.28 19.41
CA ARG A 162 -0.81 1.04 18.63
C ARG A 162 0.21 0.83 17.53
N MET A 163 1.20 1.73 17.42
CA MET A 163 2.24 1.68 16.40
C MET A 163 3.64 1.90 16.98
N ALA A 164 4.64 1.29 16.36
CA ALA A 164 6.04 1.47 16.68
C ALA A 164 6.83 1.88 15.43
N ILE A 165 6.98 3.19 15.24
CA ILE A 165 7.68 3.78 14.07
C ILE A 165 9.18 3.47 14.04
N ARG A 166 9.76 3.11 15.20
CA ARG A 166 11.14 2.61 15.30
C ARG A 166 11.37 1.34 14.49
N PHE A 167 10.32 0.55 14.27
CA PHE A 167 10.39 -0.72 13.57
C PHE A 167 9.71 -0.57 12.20
N PRO A 168 10.43 -0.13 11.16
CA PRO A 168 9.92 -0.20 9.80
C PRO A 168 9.72 -1.67 9.41
N ILE A 169 8.60 -1.97 8.77
CA ILE A 169 8.35 -3.29 8.19
C ILE A 169 8.55 -3.26 6.67
N ALA A 170 9.00 -4.38 6.12
CA ALA A 170 9.11 -4.57 4.68
C ALA A 170 7.79 -5.11 4.12
N TYR A 171 7.40 -4.60 2.95
CA TYR A 171 6.20 -4.99 2.22
C TYR A 171 6.59 -5.56 0.85
N GLY A 172 6.12 -6.78 0.57
CA GLY A 172 6.36 -7.52 -0.66
C GLY A 172 5.51 -6.97 -1.79
N ASP A 173 6.08 -6.02 -2.51
CA ASP A 173 5.49 -5.39 -3.70
C ASP A 173 6.29 -5.77 -4.96
N ARG A 174 5.79 -5.33 -6.10
CA ARG A 174 6.34 -5.53 -7.45
C ARG A 174 7.63 -4.73 -7.65
N LEU A 175 8.17 -4.75 -8.87
CA LEU A 175 9.21 -3.81 -9.32
C LEU A 175 8.98 -3.39 -10.76
N ARG A 176 9.62 -2.29 -11.17
CA ARG A 176 9.64 -1.87 -12.57
C ARG A 176 11.01 -2.08 -13.18
N ILE A 177 11.03 -2.60 -14.41
CA ILE A 177 12.23 -2.83 -15.20
C ILE A 177 12.06 -2.17 -16.57
N HIS A 178 13.04 -1.34 -16.95
CA HIS A 178 13.15 -0.71 -18.27
C HIS A 178 14.52 -1.06 -18.88
N GLY A 179 14.68 -0.94 -20.20
CA GLY A 179 15.94 -1.24 -20.89
C GLY A 179 15.89 -2.54 -21.70
N ALA A 180 17.04 -2.97 -22.24
CA ALA A 180 17.11 -4.10 -23.17
C ALA A 180 16.74 -5.43 -22.51
N ASN A 181 16.26 -6.37 -23.33
CA ASN A 181 15.87 -7.72 -22.93
C ASN A 181 16.92 -8.39 -22.05
N ILE A 182 16.56 -8.60 -20.78
CA ILE A 182 17.31 -9.43 -19.83
C ILE A 182 16.80 -10.86 -20.02
N GLY A 183 17.43 -11.62 -20.92
CA GLY A 183 16.86 -12.89 -21.37
C GLY A 183 15.49 -12.69 -22.02
N ASN A 184 14.42 -13.27 -21.43
CA ASN A 184 13.02 -13.10 -21.85
C ASN A 184 12.27 -11.95 -21.12
N VAL A 185 12.96 -11.18 -20.27
CA VAL A 185 12.36 -10.15 -19.41
C VAL A 185 12.71 -8.76 -19.95
N GLY A 186 11.70 -7.95 -20.28
CA GLY A 186 11.85 -6.56 -20.72
C GLY A 186 10.68 -6.10 -21.60
N PRO A 187 10.47 -4.78 -21.77
CA PRO A 187 9.37 -4.24 -22.58
C PRO A 187 9.45 -4.67 -24.06
N ASP A 188 10.66 -4.81 -24.61
CA ASP A 188 10.87 -5.23 -26.01
C ASP A 188 10.59 -6.73 -26.21
N ALA A 189 10.85 -7.59 -25.21
CA ALA A 189 10.50 -9.01 -25.22
C ALA A 189 8.98 -9.24 -25.05
N ALA A 190 8.33 -8.45 -24.20
CA ALA A 190 6.87 -8.49 -24.04
C ALA A 190 6.15 -8.10 -25.34
N ALA A 191 6.65 -7.09 -26.05
CA ALA A 191 6.13 -6.67 -27.35
C ALA A 191 6.38 -7.72 -28.46
N ALA A 192 7.57 -8.32 -28.51
CA ALA A 192 7.90 -9.35 -29.49
C ALA A 192 7.08 -10.64 -29.32
N ALA A 193 6.78 -11.03 -28.08
CA ALA A 193 5.96 -12.20 -27.83
C ALA A 193 4.46 -11.97 -28.12
N ALA A 194 3.94 -10.77 -27.86
CA ALA A 194 2.57 -10.40 -28.22
C ALA A 194 2.35 -10.40 -29.75
N ALA A 195 3.39 -10.11 -30.53
CA ALA A 195 3.33 -10.23 -32.00
C ALA A 195 3.28 -11.70 -32.46
N ASN A 196 4.03 -12.59 -31.81
CA ASN A 196 4.04 -14.02 -32.15
C ASN A 196 2.75 -14.76 -31.72
N ASP A 197 2.13 -14.38 -30.60
CA ASP A 197 0.85 -14.97 -30.16
C ASP A 197 -0.31 -14.63 -31.12
N ASN A 198 -0.22 -13.49 -31.83
CA ASN A 198 -1.18 -13.11 -32.87
C ASN A 198 -0.97 -13.86 -34.20
N ASP A 199 0.26 -14.22 -34.55
CA ASP A 199 0.55 -15.03 -35.75
C ASP A 199 0.23 -16.52 -35.53
N SER A 200 0.36 -17.04 -34.29
CA SER A 200 0.04 -18.45 -34.00
C SER A 200 -1.46 -18.78 -33.96
N LYS A 201 -2.35 -17.78 -34.12
CA LYS A 201 -3.80 -18.00 -34.24
C LYS A 201 -4.31 -17.98 -35.68
N ALA A 202 -3.43 -17.83 -36.68
CA ALA A 202 -3.81 -17.75 -38.08
C ALA A 202 -3.61 -19.05 -38.90
N ASP A 203 -2.99 -20.09 -38.34
CA ASP A 203 -2.53 -21.26 -39.12
C ASP A 203 -2.84 -22.63 -38.45
N ASP A 204 -4.06 -22.84 -37.95
CA ASP A 204 -4.52 -24.21 -37.63
C ASP A 204 -6.05 -24.36 -37.83
N ASP A 205 -6.48 -24.21 -39.08
CA ASP A 205 -7.79 -24.66 -39.57
C ASP A 205 -7.59 -25.78 -40.61
N GLN A 206 -7.34 -27.01 -40.16
CA GLN A 206 -7.67 -28.22 -40.95
C GLN A 206 -7.76 -29.50 -40.10
N GLU A 207 -9.01 -29.95 -39.93
CA GLU A 207 -9.50 -31.32 -39.69
C GLU A 207 -8.89 -32.19 -38.57
N ALA A 208 -9.64 -32.34 -37.47
CA ALA A 208 -10.06 -33.67 -36.95
C ALA A 208 -11.12 -33.53 -35.84
N SER A 209 -12.16 -34.35 -35.96
CA SER A 209 -13.26 -34.48 -35.01
C SER A 209 -12.85 -35.20 -33.72
N GLY A 210 -13.27 -34.70 -32.56
CA GLY A 210 -13.15 -35.43 -31.29
C GLY A 210 -13.36 -34.59 -30.03
N SER A 211 -14.55 -34.73 -29.43
CA SER A 211 -14.90 -34.57 -27.99
C SER A 211 -14.09 -33.61 -27.10
N LEU A 212 -14.78 -32.56 -26.64
CA LEU A 212 -14.41 -31.65 -25.54
C LEU A 212 -14.25 -32.39 -24.19
N PRO A 213 -13.34 -31.92 -23.33
CA PRO A 213 -13.65 -31.70 -21.92
C PRO A 213 -13.59 -30.21 -21.58
N ASP A 214 -14.47 -29.80 -20.67
CA ASP A 214 -14.63 -28.44 -20.14
C ASP A 214 -13.28 -27.86 -19.67
N ALA A 215 -12.87 -26.76 -20.29
CA ALA A 215 -11.83 -25.87 -19.77
C ALA A 215 -12.54 -24.74 -19.02
N GLU A 216 -12.28 -24.66 -17.71
CA GLU A 216 -12.62 -23.50 -16.88
C GLU A 216 -11.98 -22.26 -17.51
N LEU A 217 -12.81 -21.35 -18.03
CA LEU A 217 -12.39 -20.08 -18.61
C LEU A 217 -11.88 -19.18 -17.49
N ASP A 218 -10.66 -18.68 -17.66
CA ASP A 218 -9.97 -17.78 -16.75
C ASP A 218 -10.58 -16.37 -16.87
N ASP A 219 -11.71 -16.15 -16.20
CA ASP A 219 -12.51 -14.90 -16.20
C ASP A 219 -11.65 -13.64 -15.95
N ASP A 220 -10.53 -13.78 -15.24
CA ASP A 220 -9.61 -12.69 -14.91
C ASP A 220 -8.78 -12.21 -16.13
N LEU A 221 -8.46 -13.13 -17.06
CA LEU A 221 -7.68 -12.84 -18.26
C LEU A 221 -8.54 -12.15 -19.32
N GLU A 222 -9.81 -12.56 -19.46
CA GLU A 222 -10.79 -11.88 -20.29
C GLU A 222 -11.14 -10.48 -19.75
N ALA A 223 -11.29 -10.32 -18.42
CA ALA A 223 -11.51 -9.02 -17.80
C ALA A 223 -10.32 -8.06 -18.02
N GLN A 224 -9.09 -8.58 -17.98
CA GLN A 224 -7.87 -7.82 -18.26
C GLN A 224 -7.71 -7.47 -19.75
N GLN A 225 -8.11 -8.37 -20.66
CA GLN A 225 -8.13 -8.12 -22.10
C GLN A 225 -9.21 -7.10 -22.50
N ALA A 226 -10.43 -7.20 -21.93
CA ALA A 226 -11.49 -6.22 -22.13
C ALA A 226 -11.10 -4.83 -21.57
N ALA A 227 -10.36 -4.79 -20.46
CA ALA A 227 -9.75 -3.56 -19.95
C ALA A 227 -8.69 -3.00 -20.92
N ALA A 228 -7.89 -3.85 -21.55
CA ALA A 228 -6.88 -3.44 -22.53
C ALA A 228 -7.49 -2.91 -23.84
N GLU A 229 -8.56 -3.52 -24.33
CA GLU A 229 -9.29 -3.08 -25.53
C GLU A 229 -9.99 -1.73 -25.30
N LEU A 230 -10.57 -1.53 -24.10
CA LEU A 230 -11.07 -0.22 -23.66
C LEU A 230 -9.95 0.81 -23.47
N LEU A 231 -8.81 0.44 -22.90
CA LEU A 231 -7.69 1.37 -22.72
C LEU A 231 -7.09 1.82 -24.06
N GLY A 232 -7.07 0.94 -25.08
CA GLY A 232 -6.66 1.27 -26.45
C GLY A 232 -7.48 2.42 -27.06
N ASP A 233 -8.79 2.43 -26.78
CA ASP A 233 -9.73 3.48 -27.19
C ASP A 233 -9.59 4.79 -26.37
N PHE A 234 -8.89 4.75 -25.23
CA PHE A 234 -8.69 5.89 -24.32
C PHE A 234 -7.35 6.63 -24.52
N THR A 235 -6.51 6.23 -25.47
CA THR A 235 -5.11 6.71 -25.63
C THR A 235 -4.91 8.11 -26.23
N SER A 236 -5.88 9.04 -26.22
CA SER A 236 -5.56 10.44 -26.60
C SER A 236 -6.21 11.58 -25.81
N SER A 237 -7.26 11.35 -25.01
CA SER A 237 -8.09 12.47 -24.52
C SER A 237 -8.45 12.53 -23.03
N THR A 238 -8.19 11.52 -22.19
CA THR A 238 -8.57 11.60 -20.75
C THR A 238 -7.44 11.15 -19.83
N ILE A 239 -6.96 12.06 -18.96
CA ILE A 239 -5.98 11.72 -17.93
C ILE A 239 -6.66 10.99 -16.76
N ILE A 240 -6.05 9.89 -16.31
CA ILE A 240 -6.50 9.09 -15.18
C ILE A 240 -5.41 9.10 -14.11
N ALA A 241 -5.78 9.39 -12.87
CA ALA A 241 -4.95 9.21 -11.69
C ALA A 241 -5.60 8.19 -10.75
N GLN A 242 -4.80 7.59 -9.88
CA GLN A 242 -5.25 6.64 -8.87
C GLN A 242 -4.80 7.07 -7.48
N VAL A 243 -5.60 6.71 -6.47
CA VAL A 243 -5.28 6.81 -5.05
C VAL A 243 -5.44 5.41 -4.45
N ASP A 244 -4.40 4.89 -3.80
CA ASP A 244 -4.42 3.52 -3.24
C ASP A 244 -4.96 3.51 -1.79
N ASN A 245 -4.72 2.41 -1.08
CA ASN A 245 -5.14 2.17 0.32
C ASN A 245 -6.66 2.29 0.47
N GLY A 246 -7.39 1.56 -0.36
CA GLY A 246 -8.84 1.52 -0.31
C GLY A 246 -9.50 2.56 -1.20
N SER A 247 -10.67 2.16 -1.66
CA SER A 247 -11.54 2.88 -2.57
C SER A 247 -12.85 3.12 -1.85
N LEU A 248 -13.77 2.15 -1.88
CA LEU A 248 -15.05 2.25 -1.18
C LEU A 248 -14.90 2.27 0.35
N GLU A 249 -13.83 1.68 0.87
CA GLU A 249 -13.47 1.66 2.29
C GLU A 249 -13.43 3.07 2.89
N ARG A 250 -13.21 4.11 2.08
CA ARG A 250 -13.16 5.51 2.52
C ARG A 250 -14.51 6.06 2.98
N TRP A 251 -15.61 5.50 2.47
CA TRP A 251 -16.97 5.86 2.87
C TRP A 251 -17.59 4.81 3.82
N GLU A 252 -17.03 3.62 3.90
CA GLU A 252 -17.62 2.53 4.66
C GLU A 252 -17.31 2.59 6.16
N PRO A 253 -18.31 2.27 7.03
CA PRO A 253 -18.12 2.25 8.47
C PRO A 253 -17.10 1.20 8.93
N ASP A 254 -16.95 0.09 8.22
CA ASP A 254 -15.98 -0.97 8.55
C ASP A 254 -14.59 -0.73 7.94
N GLY A 255 -14.47 0.26 7.05
CA GLY A 255 -13.23 0.71 6.43
C GLY A 255 -12.58 1.83 7.23
N TYR A 256 -12.47 3.02 6.63
CA TYR A 256 -11.94 4.22 7.29
C TYR A 256 -12.93 4.86 8.28
N GLY A 257 -14.22 4.53 8.18
CA GLY A 257 -15.24 4.96 9.14
C GLY A 257 -15.03 4.36 10.54
N ARG A 258 -14.32 3.23 10.65
CA ARG A 258 -14.06 2.56 11.94
C ARG A 258 -13.25 3.43 12.90
N GLY A 259 -12.29 4.17 12.33
CA GLY A 259 -11.51 5.16 13.05
C GLY A 259 -12.14 6.55 13.01
N GLY A 260 -13.05 6.84 12.08
CA GLY A 260 -13.52 8.19 11.83
C GLY A 260 -12.51 9.07 11.08
N THR A 261 -11.69 8.47 10.22
CA THR A 261 -10.56 9.17 9.54
C THR A 261 -11.02 10.40 8.76
N TYR A 262 -12.21 10.32 8.17
CA TYR A 262 -12.77 11.37 7.31
C TYR A 262 -14.00 12.05 7.92
N ASP A 263 -14.26 11.86 9.21
CA ASP A 263 -15.44 12.39 9.90
C ASP A 263 -15.58 13.90 9.74
N ALA A 264 -14.48 14.64 9.92
CA ALA A 264 -14.49 16.10 9.78
C ALA A 264 -14.91 16.53 8.36
N VAL A 265 -14.52 15.77 7.33
CA VAL A 265 -14.91 16.04 5.94
C VAL A 265 -16.42 15.82 5.76
N PHE A 266 -16.94 14.68 6.21
CA PHE A 266 -18.37 14.34 6.09
C PHE A 266 -19.29 15.18 6.98
N LYS A 267 -18.74 15.91 7.96
CA LYS A 267 -19.46 16.89 8.81
C LYS A 267 -19.39 18.33 8.29
N GLY A 268 -18.79 18.57 7.11
CA GLY A 268 -18.66 19.91 6.53
C GLY A 268 -17.53 20.77 7.12
N GLU A 269 -16.59 20.15 7.84
CA GLU A 269 -15.47 20.79 8.54
C GLU A 269 -14.12 20.30 7.98
N TRP A 270 -14.00 20.15 6.66
CA TRP A 270 -12.81 19.61 5.99
C TRP A 270 -11.51 20.37 6.37
N GLU A 271 -11.61 21.62 6.81
CA GLU A 271 -10.47 22.40 7.30
C GLU A 271 -9.80 21.73 8.52
N LYS A 272 -10.60 21.09 9.38
CA LYS A 272 -10.15 20.36 10.58
C LYS A 272 -9.59 18.97 10.27
N TYR A 273 -9.85 18.42 9.09
CA TYR A 273 -9.24 17.16 8.68
C TYR A 273 -7.73 17.32 8.59
N ASP A 274 -6.98 16.53 9.35
CA ASP A 274 -5.52 16.50 9.28
C ASP A 274 -5.06 15.22 8.57
N PRO A 275 -4.48 15.30 7.35
CA PRO A 275 -3.98 14.12 6.68
C PRO A 275 -2.81 13.44 7.44
N TRP A 276 -2.08 14.18 8.28
CA TRP A 276 -0.88 13.72 8.98
C TRP A 276 -1.11 13.10 10.35
N ASP A 277 -2.37 13.02 10.79
CA ASP A 277 -2.78 12.26 11.97
C ASP A 277 -2.94 10.77 11.60
N PRO A 278 -2.09 9.88 12.15
CA PRO A 278 -2.19 8.45 11.87
C PRO A 278 -3.28 7.74 12.70
N THR A 279 -3.82 8.37 13.75
CA THR A 279 -4.60 7.72 14.81
C THR A 279 -5.77 6.91 14.27
N HIS A 280 -6.52 7.48 13.34
CA HIS A 280 -7.70 6.82 12.78
C HIS A 280 -7.36 5.80 11.68
N ARG A 281 -6.20 5.98 11.02
CA ARG A 281 -5.71 5.11 9.93
C ARG A 281 -5.19 3.79 10.46
N VAL A 282 -4.56 3.76 11.63
CA VAL A 282 -4.04 2.52 12.25
C VAL A 282 -5.16 1.50 12.49
N THR A 283 -6.40 1.97 12.71
CA THR A 283 -7.58 1.11 12.90
C THR A 283 -8.37 0.83 11.63
N ALA A 284 -8.08 1.51 10.53
CA ALA A 284 -8.84 1.38 9.30
C ALA A 284 -8.58 0.03 8.64
N THR A 285 -9.63 -0.55 8.05
CA THR A 285 -9.49 -1.68 7.12
C THR A 285 -9.46 -1.12 5.71
N SER A 286 -8.28 -1.05 5.08
CA SER A 286 -8.11 -0.47 3.74
C SER A 286 -8.42 -1.43 2.58
N ASP A 287 -8.66 -2.71 2.88
CA ASP A 287 -9.03 -3.73 1.91
C ASP A 287 -10.17 -4.59 2.48
N LEU A 288 -11.41 -4.20 2.19
CA LEU A 288 -12.61 -4.95 2.59
C LEU A 288 -13.01 -6.01 1.57
N TYR A 289 -12.44 -5.95 0.36
CA TYR A 289 -12.89 -6.73 -0.79
C TYR A 289 -11.85 -7.74 -1.29
N ASN A 290 -10.67 -7.81 -0.67
CA ASN A 290 -9.58 -8.70 -1.05
C ASN A 290 -9.22 -8.56 -2.53
N GLY A 291 -9.07 -7.31 -2.97
CA GLY A 291 -8.74 -6.99 -4.36
C GLY A 291 -7.32 -7.40 -4.72
N TYR A 292 -7.08 -7.80 -5.98
CA TYR A 292 -5.73 -8.08 -6.45
C TYR A 292 -4.85 -6.82 -6.39
N GLY A 293 -3.79 -6.85 -5.58
CA GLY A 293 -2.92 -5.71 -5.33
C GLY A 293 -3.53 -4.64 -4.40
N ALA A 294 -4.70 -4.92 -3.79
CA ALA A 294 -5.24 -4.08 -2.73
C ALA A 294 -4.39 -4.23 -1.46
N CYS A 295 -4.03 -3.10 -0.83
CA CYS A 295 -3.09 -3.11 0.27
C CYS A 295 -3.79 -3.43 1.60
N SER A 296 -3.33 -4.50 2.27
CA SER A 296 -3.85 -4.96 3.57
C SER A 296 -3.06 -4.44 4.78
N ILE A 297 -2.08 -3.55 4.56
CA ILE A 297 -1.28 -2.93 5.63
C ILE A 297 -1.47 -1.43 5.72
N PHE A 298 -1.26 -0.88 6.93
CA PHE A 298 -1.15 0.56 7.10
C PHE A 298 0.22 1.05 6.61
N ARG A 299 0.21 1.79 5.49
CA ARG A 299 1.37 2.50 4.94
C ARG A 299 1.27 3.99 5.29
N MET A 300 2.26 4.50 6.02
CA MET A 300 2.41 5.94 6.24
C MET A 300 2.86 6.66 4.98
N TYR A 301 3.63 5.99 4.13
CA TYR A 301 3.93 6.47 2.80
C TYR A 301 3.91 5.31 1.80
N GLN A 302 3.43 5.59 0.60
CA GLN A 302 3.91 4.86 -0.57
C GLN A 302 5.34 5.31 -0.87
N GLY A 303 6.09 4.53 -1.65
CA GLY A 303 7.45 4.95 -2.02
C GLY A 303 8.14 4.00 -2.98
N MET A 304 9.20 4.52 -3.59
CA MET A 304 10.03 3.78 -4.54
C MET A 304 11.50 4.16 -4.41
N VAL A 305 12.39 3.18 -4.51
CA VAL A 305 13.84 3.38 -4.55
C VAL A 305 14.34 3.18 -5.98
N ALA A 306 14.99 4.21 -6.53
CA ALA A 306 15.58 4.18 -7.86
C ALA A 306 16.97 3.53 -7.80
N LEU A 307 17.17 2.37 -8.43
CA LEU A 307 18.50 1.73 -8.51
C LEU A 307 19.30 2.22 -9.72
N SER A 308 18.63 2.88 -10.66
CA SER A 308 19.16 3.54 -11.85
C SER A 308 18.60 4.96 -11.92
N THR A 309 19.18 5.81 -12.76
CA THR A 309 18.58 7.11 -13.06
C THR A 309 17.21 6.91 -13.72
N ILE A 310 16.19 7.57 -13.18
CA ILE A 310 14.83 7.58 -13.72
C ILE A 310 14.52 8.98 -14.23
N GLU A 311 14.27 9.06 -15.53
CA GLU A 311 13.94 10.32 -16.20
C GLU A 311 12.57 10.87 -15.77
N PRO A 312 12.37 12.19 -15.80
CA PRO A 312 11.08 12.80 -15.56
C PRO A 312 10.01 12.24 -16.50
N GLY A 313 8.82 12.02 -15.96
CA GLY A 313 7.62 11.68 -16.73
C GLY A 313 7.04 10.32 -16.38
N LEU A 314 7.86 9.42 -15.81
CA LEU A 314 7.41 8.10 -15.36
C LEU A 314 6.32 8.21 -14.29
N ILE A 315 6.54 9.08 -13.29
CA ILE A 315 5.65 9.27 -12.14
C ILE A 315 5.17 10.71 -12.13
N ARG A 316 3.85 10.88 -12.02
CA ARG A 316 3.20 12.17 -11.78
C ARG A 316 2.34 12.10 -10.53
N LEU A 317 2.39 13.13 -9.70
CA LEU A 317 1.70 13.22 -8.40
C LEU A 317 0.90 14.51 -8.33
N LEU A 318 -0.25 14.49 -7.66
CA LEU A 318 -1.05 15.69 -7.37
C LEU A 318 -0.71 16.16 -5.95
N PRO A 319 0.09 17.24 -5.77
CA PRO A 319 0.57 17.67 -4.46
C PRO A 319 -0.52 18.39 -3.62
N SER A 320 -1.55 17.66 -3.20
CA SER A 320 -2.68 18.17 -2.41
C SER A 320 -3.29 17.09 -1.49
N PRO A 321 -2.60 16.69 -0.41
CA PRO A 321 -3.07 15.62 0.48
C PRO A 321 -4.34 15.97 1.27
N LYS A 322 -4.68 17.26 1.39
CA LYS A 322 -5.89 17.73 2.10
C LYS A 322 -7.03 18.04 1.13
N LEU A 323 -6.84 19.03 0.24
CA LEU A 323 -7.94 19.55 -0.58
C LEU A 323 -8.42 18.55 -1.63
N ALA A 324 -7.51 17.85 -2.32
CA ALA A 324 -7.93 16.84 -3.29
C ALA A 324 -8.67 15.67 -2.62
N THR A 325 -8.22 15.25 -1.44
CA THR A 325 -8.87 14.21 -0.63
C THR A 325 -10.27 14.63 -0.19
N ALA A 326 -10.41 15.80 0.43
CA ALA A 326 -11.73 16.34 0.78
C ALA A 326 -12.65 16.44 -0.44
N TYR A 327 -12.11 16.88 -1.58
CA TYR A 327 -12.87 17.04 -2.82
C TYR A 327 -13.40 15.70 -3.35
N PHE A 328 -12.55 14.69 -3.52
CA PHE A 328 -13.05 13.42 -4.07
C PHE A 328 -13.95 12.68 -3.08
N LEU A 329 -13.78 12.89 -1.76
CA LEU A 329 -14.67 12.32 -0.74
C LEU A 329 -16.07 12.95 -0.77
N LEU A 330 -16.16 14.27 -0.98
CA LEU A 330 -17.44 15.00 -1.05
C LEU A 330 -18.07 14.95 -2.45
N ARG A 331 -17.29 14.77 -3.51
CA ARG A 331 -17.76 14.77 -4.90
C ARG A 331 -18.99 13.86 -5.16
N PRO A 332 -19.10 12.65 -4.57
CA PRO A 332 -20.28 11.79 -4.74
C PRO A 332 -21.61 12.36 -4.23
N PHE A 333 -21.58 13.39 -3.40
CA PHE A 333 -22.78 13.98 -2.77
C PHE A 333 -23.32 15.18 -3.53
N PHE A 334 -22.57 15.72 -4.49
CA PHE A 334 -22.92 16.94 -5.21
C PHE A 334 -23.11 16.70 -6.70
N SER A 335 -24.15 17.31 -7.27
CA SER A 335 -24.42 17.29 -8.70
C SER A 335 -24.42 18.70 -9.30
N PRO A 336 -23.98 18.86 -10.56
CA PRO A 336 -24.09 20.15 -11.24
C PRO A 336 -25.56 20.45 -11.59
N LYS A 337 -25.96 21.72 -11.45
CA LYS A 337 -27.30 22.24 -11.79
C LYS A 337 -27.49 22.36 -13.30
N THR A 338 -26.40 22.56 -14.03
CA THR A 338 -26.38 22.65 -15.50
C THR A 338 -25.55 21.53 -16.10
N LYS A 339 -25.78 21.22 -17.38
CA LYS A 339 -24.97 20.22 -18.10
C LYS A 339 -23.57 20.79 -18.39
N PRO A 340 -22.53 19.93 -18.42
CA PRO A 340 -21.20 20.37 -18.84
C PRO A 340 -21.25 20.89 -20.28
N PRO A 341 -20.61 22.02 -20.60
CA PRO A 341 -20.47 22.48 -21.97
C PRO A 341 -19.64 21.50 -22.80
N GLU A 342 -19.82 21.51 -24.12
CA GLU A 342 -19.04 20.67 -25.04
C GLU A 342 -17.55 21.02 -24.97
N ARG A 343 -17.27 22.33 -24.91
CA ARG A 343 -15.93 22.88 -24.76
C ARG A 343 -15.58 23.00 -23.27
N ARG A 344 -14.45 22.42 -22.86
CA ARG A 344 -14.01 22.34 -21.46
C ARG A 344 -12.89 23.31 -21.11
N ASP A 345 -13.04 24.54 -21.60
CA ASP A 345 -12.15 25.68 -21.35
C ASP A 345 -12.90 26.99 -21.61
N GLY A 346 -12.42 28.09 -21.01
CA GLY A 346 -13.02 29.42 -21.16
C GLY A 346 -14.21 29.68 -20.22
N PRO A 347 -14.90 30.82 -20.39
CA PRO A 347 -15.85 31.34 -19.39
C PRO A 347 -17.04 30.42 -19.09
N GLU A 348 -17.55 29.69 -20.07
CA GLU A 348 -18.65 28.74 -19.87
C GLU A 348 -18.22 27.54 -19.01
N TRP A 349 -16.99 27.06 -19.20
CA TRP A 349 -16.41 26.03 -18.37
C TRP A 349 -16.12 26.54 -16.95
N ASP A 350 -15.62 27.75 -16.81
CA ASP A 350 -15.39 28.38 -15.51
C ASP A 350 -16.70 28.57 -14.73
N ALA A 351 -17.78 28.95 -15.42
CA ALA A 351 -19.13 29.03 -14.84
C ALA A 351 -19.68 27.65 -14.46
N PHE A 352 -19.38 26.61 -15.26
CA PHE A 352 -19.75 25.23 -14.92
C PHE A 352 -19.04 24.72 -13.65
N LEU A 353 -17.77 25.09 -13.47
CA LEU A 353 -16.96 24.77 -12.27
C LEU A 353 -17.18 25.73 -11.10
N ASP A 354 -18.04 26.73 -11.25
CA ASP A 354 -18.32 27.67 -10.17
C ASP A 354 -19.09 26.98 -9.03
N PRO A 355 -18.76 27.23 -7.75
CA PRO A 355 -19.47 26.67 -6.62
C PRO A 355 -20.99 26.79 -6.70
N SER A 356 -21.49 27.90 -7.26
CA SER A 356 -22.93 28.17 -7.38
C SER A 356 -23.65 27.20 -8.33
N ASN A 357 -22.93 26.54 -9.24
CA ASN A 357 -23.47 25.54 -10.16
C ASN A 357 -23.63 24.16 -9.51
N TRP A 358 -23.24 23.94 -8.25
CA TRP A 358 -23.32 22.64 -7.60
C TRP A 358 -24.35 22.66 -6.47
N ALA A 359 -25.04 21.53 -6.27
CA ALA A 359 -26.01 21.34 -5.20
C ALA A 359 -25.82 19.99 -4.52
N LEU A 360 -26.06 19.91 -3.22
CA LEU A 360 -26.11 18.66 -2.49
C LEU A 360 -27.30 17.84 -2.97
N ASP A 361 -27.08 16.55 -3.26
CA ASP A 361 -28.13 15.65 -3.71
C ASP A 361 -29.10 15.36 -2.56
N LYS A 362 -30.39 15.66 -2.74
CA LYS A 362 -31.43 15.31 -1.75
C LYS A 362 -31.62 13.80 -1.63
N GLU A 363 -31.53 13.11 -2.76
CA GLU A 363 -31.60 11.65 -2.84
C GLU A 363 -30.23 11.11 -3.24
N GLN A 364 -29.55 10.47 -2.30
CA GLN A 364 -28.21 9.94 -2.54
C GLN A 364 -28.25 8.74 -3.50
N SER A 365 -27.65 8.91 -4.68
CA SER A 365 -27.43 7.85 -5.65
C SER A 365 -26.45 6.78 -5.12
N THR A 366 -26.37 5.63 -5.78
CA THR A 366 -25.37 4.59 -5.46
C THR A 366 -24.01 4.83 -6.11
N ILE A 367 -23.84 5.93 -6.85
CA ILE A 367 -22.59 6.26 -7.52
C ILE A 367 -21.62 6.90 -6.51
N ILE A 368 -20.42 6.33 -6.43
CA ILE A 368 -19.26 6.91 -5.76
C ILE A 368 -18.17 7.04 -6.82
N HIS A 369 -17.98 8.25 -7.34
CA HIS A 369 -17.24 8.53 -8.57
C HIS A 369 -15.83 7.93 -8.54
N GLY A 370 -15.59 6.92 -9.37
CA GLY A 370 -14.30 6.22 -9.48
C GLY A 370 -13.96 5.26 -8.35
N ALA A 371 -14.87 5.05 -7.40
CA ALA A 371 -14.71 4.04 -6.37
C ALA A 371 -15.46 2.75 -6.73
N VAL A 372 -14.77 1.61 -6.68
CA VAL A 372 -15.35 0.28 -6.90
C VAL A 372 -14.68 -0.74 -5.97
N PRO A 373 -15.34 -1.87 -5.67
CA PRO A 373 -14.79 -2.91 -4.79
C PRO A 373 -13.47 -3.46 -5.33
N GLY A 374 -12.47 -3.62 -4.45
CA GLY A 374 -11.21 -4.32 -4.77
C GLY A 374 -10.26 -3.59 -5.73
N HIS A 375 -10.49 -2.30 -6.02
CA HIS A 375 -9.64 -1.50 -6.90
C HIS A 375 -9.15 -0.24 -6.20
N ALA A 376 -8.14 0.42 -6.75
CA ALA A 376 -7.75 1.77 -6.33
C ALA A 376 -8.85 2.80 -6.66
N GLN A 377 -8.90 3.90 -5.90
CA GLN A 377 -9.78 5.03 -6.20
C GLN A 377 -9.32 5.71 -7.49
N ARG A 378 -10.19 5.75 -8.49
CA ARG A 378 -9.91 6.38 -9.79
C ARG A 378 -10.34 7.85 -9.80
N LEU A 379 -9.45 8.73 -10.23
CA LEU A 379 -9.75 10.14 -10.49
C LEU A 379 -9.60 10.42 -11.99
N THR A 380 -10.54 11.16 -12.56
CA THR A 380 -10.60 11.47 -14.00
C THR A 380 -11.03 12.90 -14.21
N GLU A 381 -10.63 13.51 -15.33
CA GLU A 381 -11.06 14.87 -15.69
C GLU A 381 -12.57 14.96 -15.97
N LEU A 382 -13.21 13.82 -16.24
CA LEU A 382 -14.65 13.72 -16.46
C LEU A 382 -15.42 13.81 -15.14
N TRP A 383 -15.00 13.04 -14.14
CA TRP A 383 -15.74 12.90 -12.89
C TRP A 383 -15.28 13.89 -11.81
N HIS A 384 -14.03 14.36 -11.92
CA HIS A 384 -13.34 15.22 -10.95
C HIS A 384 -12.78 16.50 -11.62
N PRO A 385 -13.62 17.28 -12.31
CA PRO A 385 -13.12 18.34 -13.20
C PRO A 385 -12.37 19.47 -12.48
N HIS A 386 -12.74 19.78 -11.23
CA HIS A 386 -12.07 20.82 -10.43
C HIS A 386 -10.63 20.48 -10.04
N LEU A 387 -10.21 19.21 -10.17
CA LEU A 387 -8.82 18.83 -9.92
C LEU A 387 -7.89 19.27 -11.06
N HIS A 388 -8.42 19.58 -12.25
CA HIS A 388 -7.63 19.93 -13.44
C HIS A 388 -6.40 19.03 -13.64
N LEU A 389 -6.60 17.70 -13.68
CA LEU A 389 -5.52 16.71 -13.60
C LEU A 389 -4.35 16.96 -14.58
N ARG A 390 -4.60 17.47 -15.79
CA ARG A 390 -3.55 17.91 -16.72
C ARG A 390 -2.59 18.95 -16.15
N ARG A 391 -3.14 19.92 -15.41
CA ARG A 391 -2.42 21.05 -14.83
C ARG A 391 -1.82 20.71 -13.47
N THR A 392 -2.43 19.79 -12.72
CA THR A 392 -2.07 19.53 -11.32
C THR A 392 -1.24 18.27 -11.09
N LEU A 393 -1.30 17.26 -11.97
CA LEU A 393 -0.40 16.12 -11.88
C LEU A 393 1.00 16.54 -12.29
N GLN A 394 1.84 16.82 -11.30
CA GLN A 394 3.22 17.25 -11.51
C GLN A 394 4.14 16.08 -11.74
N THR A 395 4.97 16.22 -12.76
CA THR A 395 6.10 15.32 -12.98
C THR A 395 7.13 15.53 -11.88
N ILE A 396 7.53 14.44 -11.23
CA ILE A 396 8.61 14.50 -10.23
C ILE A 396 9.95 14.84 -10.90
N PRO A 397 10.90 15.46 -10.18
CA PRO A 397 12.26 15.66 -10.70
C PRO A 397 12.92 14.32 -11.02
N THR A 398 13.97 14.34 -11.85
CA THR A 398 14.81 13.17 -12.12
C THR A 398 15.24 12.52 -10.81
N LEU A 399 15.03 11.21 -10.70
CA LEU A 399 15.56 10.43 -9.59
C LEU A 399 16.93 9.91 -10.00
N GLN A 400 17.94 10.22 -9.20
CA GLN A 400 19.27 9.67 -9.37
C GLN A 400 19.33 8.26 -8.78
N THR A 401 20.29 7.46 -9.22
CA THR A 401 20.60 6.18 -8.57
C THR A 401 20.77 6.38 -7.06
N GLY A 402 19.98 5.63 -6.30
CA GLY A 402 19.97 5.62 -4.85
C GLY A 402 18.88 6.47 -4.21
N ASP A 403 18.16 7.28 -4.98
CA ASP A 403 17.12 8.16 -4.45
C ASP A 403 15.89 7.37 -3.99
N TYR A 404 15.27 7.85 -2.91
CA TYR A 404 14.03 7.31 -2.36
C TYR A 404 12.92 8.37 -2.42
N ILE A 405 11.96 8.19 -3.32
CA ILE A 405 10.76 9.02 -3.41
C ILE A 405 9.67 8.44 -2.49
N VAL A 406 9.03 9.29 -1.69
CA VAL A 406 7.87 8.92 -0.87
C VAL A 406 6.71 9.87 -1.13
N TRP A 407 5.49 9.36 -1.04
CA TRP A 407 4.27 10.17 -1.08
C TRP A 407 3.21 9.63 -0.13
N HIS A 408 2.41 10.56 0.39
CA HIS A 408 1.34 10.31 1.34
C HIS A 408 0.30 9.36 0.74
N PRO A 409 -0.32 8.46 1.53
CA PRO A 409 -1.23 7.43 1.02
C PRO A 409 -2.46 7.97 0.27
N ASP A 410 -2.92 9.18 0.59
CA ASP A 410 -4.07 9.80 -0.09
C ASP A 410 -3.68 10.67 -1.31
N LEU A 411 -2.40 10.69 -1.72
CA LEU A 411 -1.99 11.42 -2.91
C LEU A 411 -2.43 10.71 -4.19
N ALA A 412 -3.06 11.46 -5.10
CA ALA A 412 -3.38 10.97 -6.42
C ALA A 412 -2.13 10.93 -7.29
N TYR A 413 -1.93 9.82 -7.99
CA TYR A 413 -0.74 9.61 -8.80
C TYR A 413 -1.07 8.92 -10.12
N HIS A 414 -0.17 9.06 -11.09
CA HIS A 414 -0.20 8.38 -12.37
C HIS A 414 1.20 7.87 -12.68
N ILE A 415 1.30 6.60 -13.07
CA ILE A 415 2.55 6.01 -13.55
C ILE A 415 2.35 5.54 -14.98
N THR A 416 3.22 5.95 -15.89
CA THR A 416 3.18 5.56 -17.31
C THR A 416 4.33 4.63 -17.64
N SER A 417 4.08 3.59 -18.43
CA SER A 417 5.11 2.73 -19.01
C SER A 417 5.65 3.26 -20.35
N ASN A 418 5.03 4.29 -20.93
CA ASN A 418 5.41 4.84 -22.22
C ASN A 418 5.96 6.28 -22.08
N PRO A 419 7.28 6.50 -22.27
CA PRO A 419 7.87 7.83 -22.18
C PRO A 419 7.36 8.79 -23.28
N ASN A 420 6.83 8.26 -24.40
CA ASN A 420 6.35 9.06 -25.54
C ASN A 420 4.90 9.54 -25.44
N VAL A 421 4.10 9.04 -24.49
CA VAL A 421 2.66 9.38 -24.42
C VAL A 421 2.40 10.79 -23.85
N MET A 422 3.38 11.41 -23.20
CA MET A 422 3.18 12.73 -22.56
C MET A 422 4.28 13.77 -22.88
N ALA A 423 5.41 13.39 -23.49
CA ALA A 423 6.45 14.33 -23.93
C ALA A 423 5.97 15.32 -25.01
N SER A 424 4.87 15.02 -25.69
CA SER A 424 4.25 15.87 -26.72
C SER A 424 3.39 17.02 -26.17
N ARG A 425 3.26 17.18 -24.84
CA ARG A 425 2.38 18.20 -24.21
C ARG A 425 3.02 19.04 -23.10
N ALA A 426 4.33 18.94 -22.88
CA ALA A 426 5.04 19.89 -22.02
C ALA A 426 5.17 21.26 -22.75
N PRO A 427 4.98 22.42 -22.09
CA PRO A 427 5.13 23.74 -22.71
C PRO A 427 6.57 24.09 -23.13
N THR A 428 7.53 23.22 -22.85
CA THR A 428 8.95 23.44 -23.14
C THR A 428 9.52 22.15 -23.72
N PRO A 429 9.96 22.15 -25.00
CA PRO A 429 10.73 21.04 -25.53
C PRO A 429 12.00 20.87 -24.69
N PRO A 430 12.47 19.65 -24.41
CA PRO A 430 13.84 19.48 -23.95
C PRO A 430 14.79 20.12 -24.98
N PRO A 431 15.90 20.73 -24.56
CA PRO A 431 16.89 21.27 -25.48
C PRO A 431 17.33 20.15 -26.42
N ALA A 432 17.32 20.44 -27.73
CA ALA A 432 17.80 19.52 -28.74
C ALA A 432 19.28 19.25 -28.48
N THR A 433 19.59 18.16 -27.77
CA THR A 433 20.93 17.60 -27.79
C THR A 433 21.20 17.16 -29.21
N ALA A 434 22.29 17.68 -29.76
CA ALA A 434 22.68 17.58 -31.15
C ALA A 434 22.38 16.19 -31.74
N ALA A 435 21.68 16.20 -32.87
CA ALA A 435 21.69 15.09 -33.81
C ALA A 435 23.16 14.81 -34.18
N GLY A 436 23.73 13.78 -33.58
CA GLY A 436 25.13 13.42 -33.71
C GLY A 436 25.31 11.96 -33.31
N GLU A 437 25.41 11.11 -34.33
CA GLU A 437 25.99 9.77 -34.31
C GLU A 437 25.39 8.77 -33.31
N GLU A 438 24.39 8.01 -33.78
CA GLU A 438 24.08 6.67 -33.25
C GLU A 438 25.34 5.78 -33.42
N PRO A 439 26.00 5.32 -32.33
CA PRO A 439 27.15 4.46 -32.45
C PRO A 439 26.67 3.07 -32.88
N ALA A 440 27.00 2.69 -34.11
CA ALA A 440 26.83 1.32 -34.57
C ALA A 440 27.72 0.38 -33.73
N GLY A 441 27.08 -0.51 -32.97
CA GLY A 441 27.69 -1.74 -32.47
C GLY A 441 27.91 -1.84 -30.95
N ARG A 442 26.86 -2.24 -30.22
CA ARG A 442 26.88 -3.27 -29.15
C ARG A 442 25.47 -3.48 -28.59
N ASN A 443 25.12 -4.73 -28.33
CA ASN A 443 23.93 -5.15 -27.61
C ASN A 443 23.73 -4.33 -26.30
N GLY A 444 22.49 -3.90 -26.04
CA GLY A 444 22.00 -3.60 -24.69
C GLY A 444 21.85 -2.12 -24.34
N ARG A 445 20.62 -1.58 -24.44
CA ARG A 445 20.21 -0.43 -23.60
C ARG A 445 20.43 -0.79 -22.13
N PRO A 446 21.00 0.12 -21.30
CA PRO A 446 21.23 -0.17 -19.88
C PRO A 446 19.91 -0.50 -19.18
N VAL A 447 19.95 -1.52 -18.32
CA VAL A 447 18.81 -1.94 -17.49
C VAL A 447 18.56 -0.89 -16.42
N SER A 448 17.31 -0.49 -16.28
CA SER A 448 16.85 0.47 -15.29
C SER A 448 15.81 -0.17 -14.39
N ILE A 449 16.03 -0.11 -13.06
CA ILE A 449 15.23 -0.79 -12.06
C ILE A 449 14.71 0.22 -11.02
N LEU A 450 13.40 0.16 -10.78
CA LEU A 450 12.72 0.92 -9.74
C LEU A 450 11.96 -0.04 -8.83
N VAL A 451 12.27 0.01 -7.53
CA VAL A 451 11.73 -0.95 -6.55
C VAL A 451 10.66 -0.27 -5.72
N TYR A 452 9.45 -0.85 -5.65
CA TYR A 452 8.40 -0.38 -4.75
C TYR A 452 8.77 -0.71 -3.29
N VAL A 453 8.89 0.33 -2.47
CA VAL A 453 9.27 0.26 -1.05
C VAL A 453 8.45 1.29 -0.27
N PRO A 454 7.26 0.94 0.25
CA PRO A 454 6.51 1.86 1.11
C PRO A 454 7.22 2.06 2.45
N ALA A 455 6.85 3.11 3.20
CA ALA A 455 7.22 3.27 4.59
C ALA A 455 6.03 2.90 5.48
N ALA A 456 6.17 1.82 6.24
CA ALA A 456 5.11 1.28 7.07
C ALA A 456 5.65 0.94 8.48
N PRO A 457 5.00 1.43 9.55
CA PRO A 457 5.43 1.15 10.92
C PRO A 457 4.99 -0.25 11.34
N LEU A 458 5.60 -0.78 12.41
CA LEU A 458 5.08 -1.97 13.06
C LEU A 458 3.76 -1.64 13.78
N THR A 459 2.72 -2.40 13.49
CA THR A 459 1.41 -2.39 14.16
C THR A 459 0.93 -3.83 14.31
N GLN A 460 -0.14 -4.06 15.06
CA GLN A 460 -0.74 -5.39 15.15
C GLN A 460 -1.16 -5.93 13.77
N THR A 461 -1.84 -5.11 12.95
CA THR A 461 -2.28 -5.48 11.59
C THR A 461 -1.10 -5.74 10.68
N ASN A 462 -0.08 -4.89 10.73
CA ASN A 462 1.12 -5.02 9.93
C ASN A 462 1.93 -6.28 10.32
N ALA A 463 1.92 -6.68 11.61
CA ALA A 463 2.52 -7.94 12.05
C ALA A 463 1.76 -9.19 11.53
N LEU A 464 0.42 -9.13 11.45
CA LEU A 464 -0.39 -10.20 10.83
C LEU A 464 -0.04 -10.37 9.35
N TYR A 465 0.16 -9.27 8.62
CA TYR A 465 0.66 -9.31 7.26
C TYR A 465 2.07 -9.92 7.18
N LEU A 466 3.00 -9.48 8.03
CA LEU A 466 4.37 -10.02 8.05
C LEU A 466 4.40 -11.54 8.29
N ALA A 467 3.51 -12.08 9.12
CA ALA A 467 3.41 -13.52 9.33
C ALA A 467 3.06 -14.29 8.04
N ARG A 468 2.16 -13.71 7.21
CA ARG A 468 1.81 -14.25 5.88
C ARG A 468 2.97 -14.05 4.89
N GLN A 469 3.57 -12.86 4.86
CA GLN A 469 4.69 -12.53 4.00
C GLN A 469 5.89 -13.44 4.24
N ARG A 470 6.24 -13.74 5.50
CA ARG A 470 7.32 -14.68 5.81
C ARG A 470 7.12 -16.02 5.11
N LYS A 471 5.89 -16.54 5.14
CA LYS A 471 5.55 -17.82 4.50
C LYS A 471 5.66 -17.74 2.99
N THR A 472 5.21 -16.64 2.38
CA THR A 472 5.32 -16.46 0.92
C THR A 472 6.77 -16.26 0.49
N PHE A 473 7.54 -15.46 1.22
CA PHE A 473 8.98 -15.32 1.03
C PHE A 473 9.70 -16.67 1.15
N GLN A 474 9.47 -17.47 2.19
CA GLN A 474 10.16 -18.77 2.31
C GLN A 474 9.82 -19.71 1.15
N ARG A 475 8.59 -19.68 0.66
CA ARG A 475 8.11 -20.53 -0.44
C ARG A 475 8.39 -19.97 -1.84
N GLY A 476 8.74 -18.70 -1.97
CA GLY A 476 8.86 -18.00 -3.25
C GLY A 476 7.54 -17.59 -3.89
N HIS A 477 6.42 -17.66 -3.15
CA HIS A 477 5.10 -17.24 -3.65
C HIS A 477 5.01 -15.71 -3.73
N PRO A 478 4.07 -15.16 -4.53
CA PRO A 478 3.81 -13.72 -4.55
C PRO A 478 3.58 -13.11 -3.17
N GLY A 479 3.76 -11.78 -3.06
CA GLY A 479 3.39 -11.05 -1.83
C GLY A 479 1.92 -11.35 -1.45
N PRO A 480 1.56 -11.39 -0.14
CA PRO A 480 0.22 -11.81 0.28
C PRO A 480 -0.96 -11.07 -0.38
N ASP A 481 -0.76 -9.80 -0.74
CA ASP A 481 -1.78 -8.94 -1.37
C ASP A 481 -1.86 -9.14 -2.91
N PHE A 482 -0.98 -9.98 -3.47
CA PHE A 482 -0.90 -10.33 -4.90
C PHE A 482 -1.10 -11.84 -5.14
N ASP A 483 -1.44 -12.61 -4.11
CA ASP A 483 -1.74 -14.05 -4.19
C ASP A 483 -3.23 -14.30 -3.86
N SER A 484 -4.12 -13.59 -4.56
CA SER A 484 -5.57 -13.60 -4.27
C SER A 484 -6.21 -14.99 -4.44
N THR A 485 -5.64 -15.83 -5.31
CA THR A 485 -6.13 -17.20 -5.58
C THR A 485 -5.44 -18.25 -4.71
N GLY A 486 -4.36 -17.90 -3.99
CA GLY A 486 -3.53 -18.85 -3.23
C GLY A 486 -2.89 -19.94 -4.10
N SER A 487 -2.94 -19.80 -5.43
CA SER A 487 -2.50 -20.78 -6.41
C SER A 487 -0.99 -20.82 -6.57
N GLY A 488 -0.29 -19.75 -6.17
CA GLY A 488 1.14 -19.58 -6.47
C GLY A 488 1.43 -19.38 -7.97
N LEU A 489 0.43 -19.01 -8.79
CA LEU A 489 0.69 -18.61 -10.18
C LEU A 489 1.57 -17.35 -10.21
N GLY A 490 2.59 -17.35 -11.06
CA GLY A 490 3.62 -16.28 -11.07
C GLY A 490 4.62 -16.35 -9.90
N SER A 491 4.66 -17.47 -9.18
CA SER A 491 5.58 -17.71 -8.08
C SER A 491 7.04 -17.82 -8.55
N GLU A 492 7.94 -17.26 -7.77
CA GLU A 492 9.40 -17.40 -7.89
C GLU A 492 9.90 -18.68 -7.19
N ALA A 493 9.01 -19.61 -6.81
CA ALA A 493 9.36 -20.84 -6.09
C ALA A 493 10.35 -21.72 -6.87
N THR A 494 10.21 -21.79 -8.19
CA THR A 494 11.09 -22.58 -9.07
C THR A 494 12.35 -21.81 -9.49
N HIS A 495 12.46 -20.53 -9.12
CA HIS A 495 13.56 -19.70 -9.59
C HIS A 495 14.89 -20.08 -8.95
N ILE A 496 15.90 -20.26 -9.80
CA ILE A 496 17.25 -20.64 -9.38
C ILE A 496 17.99 -19.40 -8.88
N GLY A 497 18.58 -19.48 -7.68
CA GLY A 497 19.35 -18.38 -7.09
C GLY A 497 18.50 -17.29 -6.45
N ARG A 498 17.26 -17.61 -6.08
CA ARG A 498 16.40 -16.70 -5.31
C ARG A 498 17.04 -16.39 -3.94
N PRO A 499 17.13 -15.11 -3.54
CA PRO A 499 17.62 -14.72 -2.22
C PRO A 499 16.87 -15.40 -1.07
N THR A 500 17.60 -15.58 0.02
CA THR A 500 17.19 -16.27 1.24
C THR A 500 17.34 -15.38 2.47
N GLU A 501 17.03 -15.92 3.64
CA GLU A 501 17.21 -15.24 4.93
C GLU A 501 18.69 -14.90 5.19
N THR A 502 19.62 -15.70 4.66
CA THR A 502 21.07 -15.45 4.74
C THR A 502 21.44 -14.16 4.02
N ASP A 503 20.94 -13.96 2.80
CA ASP A 503 21.20 -12.75 2.00
C ASP A 503 20.66 -11.49 2.71
N ILE A 504 19.50 -11.59 3.36
CA ILE A 504 18.92 -10.50 4.16
C ILE A 504 19.83 -10.18 5.36
N ALA A 505 20.30 -11.20 6.06
CA ALA A 505 21.18 -11.04 7.21
C ALA A 505 22.54 -10.44 6.82
N GLU A 506 23.09 -10.82 5.67
CA GLU A 506 24.35 -10.28 5.15
C GLU A 506 24.23 -8.80 4.78
N VAL A 507 23.09 -8.39 4.19
CA VAL A 507 22.88 -6.99 3.77
C VAL A 507 22.58 -6.07 4.95
N GLY A 508 21.67 -6.46 5.85
CA GLY A 508 21.13 -5.55 6.85
C GLY A 508 21.04 -6.10 8.27
N GLY A 509 21.55 -7.30 8.51
CA GLY A 509 21.66 -7.90 9.84
C GLY A 509 20.30 -8.08 10.54
N PRO A 510 20.28 -8.01 11.89
CA PRO A 510 19.07 -8.24 12.68
C PRO A 510 17.91 -7.31 12.33
N ALA A 511 18.18 -6.03 12.06
CA ALA A 511 17.13 -5.05 11.74
C ALA A 511 16.41 -5.39 10.43
N ALA A 512 17.14 -5.92 9.43
CA ALA A 512 16.54 -6.36 8.17
C ALA A 512 15.74 -7.65 8.33
N LEU A 513 16.23 -8.60 9.12
CA LEU A 513 15.48 -9.81 9.47
C LEU A 513 14.18 -9.46 10.22
N GLN A 514 14.23 -8.50 11.15
CA GLN A 514 13.05 -7.99 11.85
C GLN A 514 12.06 -7.33 10.88
N ALA A 515 12.54 -6.44 9.99
CA ALA A 515 11.70 -5.77 9.00
C ALA A 515 10.97 -6.77 8.08
N MET A 516 11.61 -7.89 7.75
CA MET A 516 11.04 -8.97 6.93
C MET A 516 10.19 -9.98 7.73
N GLY A 517 10.06 -9.83 9.05
CA GLY A 517 9.31 -10.75 9.92
C GLY A 517 10.03 -12.08 10.22
N LEU A 518 11.34 -12.15 9.96
CA LEU A 518 12.19 -13.34 10.08
C LEU A 518 12.87 -13.46 11.46
N ALA A 519 12.98 -12.34 12.19
CA ALA A 519 13.50 -12.30 13.55
C ALA A 519 12.53 -11.56 14.49
N PRO A 520 12.51 -11.90 15.79
CA PRO A 520 11.73 -11.16 16.78
C PRO A 520 12.26 -9.72 16.94
N PHE A 521 11.34 -8.80 17.20
CA PHE A 521 11.64 -7.42 17.55
C PHE A 521 12.20 -7.35 18.97
N ASP A 522 13.23 -6.52 19.16
CA ASP A 522 13.87 -6.35 20.46
C ASP A 522 12.94 -5.58 21.41
N VAL A 523 12.45 -6.25 22.46
CA VAL A 523 11.67 -5.63 23.54
C VAL A 523 12.65 -5.37 24.68
N ALA A 524 12.96 -4.11 24.99
CA ALA A 524 13.74 -3.81 26.19
C ALA A 524 13.01 -4.40 27.42
N PRO A 525 13.72 -4.98 28.41
CA PRO A 525 13.06 -5.54 29.59
C PRO A 525 12.28 -4.45 30.30
N THR A 526 10.96 -4.64 30.43
CA THR A 526 10.10 -3.77 31.24
C THR A 526 10.64 -3.79 32.68
N PRO A 527 10.90 -2.62 33.31
CA PRO A 527 11.23 -2.60 34.73
C PRO A 527 10.13 -3.33 35.50
N PRO A 528 10.47 -4.21 36.46
CA PRO A 528 9.47 -4.91 37.25
C PRO A 528 8.57 -3.88 37.94
N GLN A 529 7.25 -4.11 37.90
CA GLN A 529 6.31 -3.34 38.70
C GLN A 529 6.76 -3.42 40.15
N SER A 530 7.10 -2.27 40.75
CA SER A 530 7.22 -2.19 42.19
C SER A 530 5.85 -2.57 42.75
N ALA A 531 5.79 -3.73 43.41
CA ALA A 531 4.61 -4.20 44.09
C ALA A 531 4.29 -3.17 45.19
N GLY A 532 3.43 -2.21 44.87
CA GLY A 532 2.78 -1.36 45.83
C GLY A 532 1.97 -2.24 46.75
N SER A 533 2.47 -2.43 47.96
CA SER A 533 1.78 -3.08 49.07
C SER A 533 0.41 -2.41 49.27
N LEU A 534 -0.64 -3.03 48.73
CA LEU A 534 -2.02 -2.73 49.10
C LEU A 534 -2.26 -3.26 50.51
N SER A 535 -2.10 -2.38 51.49
CA SER A 535 -2.53 -2.57 52.87
C SER A 535 -2.97 -1.22 53.43
N SER A 536 -4.29 -0.96 53.38
CA SER A 536 -4.99 -0.23 54.43
C SER A 536 -6.50 -0.24 54.20
N SER A 537 -7.21 -0.79 55.19
CA SER A 537 -8.66 -0.84 55.40
C SER A 537 -9.32 0.56 55.47
N PRO A 538 -10.67 0.67 55.45
CA PRO A 538 -11.40 1.86 55.02
C PRO A 538 -11.57 2.91 56.13
N PRO A 539 -11.75 4.21 55.80
CA PRO A 539 -11.97 5.24 56.81
C PRO A 539 -13.46 5.38 57.14
N SER A 540 -13.77 5.37 58.44
CA SER A 540 -15.04 5.80 59.01
C SER A 540 -14.97 7.26 59.47
N ALA A 541 -15.96 8.05 59.03
CA ALA A 541 -16.54 9.28 59.58
C ALA A 541 -15.77 10.14 60.62
N SER A 542 -15.59 11.43 60.32
CA SER A 542 -16.30 12.59 60.95
C SER A 542 -15.57 13.92 60.69
N ALA A 543 -16.35 15.00 60.56
CA ALA A 543 -16.00 16.38 60.23
C ALA A 543 -15.68 17.23 61.50
N PRO A 544 -15.65 18.59 61.46
CA PRO A 544 -14.76 19.53 60.75
C PRO A 544 -14.17 20.64 61.68
N ALA A 545 -13.20 21.43 61.20
CA ALA A 545 -12.81 22.82 61.58
C ALA A 545 -11.29 22.99 61.33
N GLY A 546 -10.72 24.13 60.96
CA GLY A 546 -11.21 25.48 60.73
C GLY A 546 -10.14 26.32 60.01
N GLU A 547 -10.52 27.56 59.73
CA GLU A 547 -9.86 28.59 58.92
C GLU A 547 -8.45 29.04 59.33
N LYS A 548 -7.79 29.69 58.36
CA LYS A 548 -6.85 30.85 58.39
C LYS A 548 -5.49 30.53 57.75
N ALA A 549 -5.19 31.07 56.57
CA ALA A 549 -4.85 32.46 56.21
C ALA A 549 -3.35 32.75 56.36
N GLY A 550 -2.76 33.31 55.30
CA GLY A 550 -1.63 34.23 55.39
C GLY A 550 -0.36 33.82 54.65
N ASN A 551 -0.13 34.50 53.53
CA ASN A 551 1.10 35.23 53.16
C ASN A 551 2.43 34.45 53.25
N GLY A 552 3.22 34.29 52.19
CA GLY A 552 3.69 35.31 51.25
C GLY A 552 5.23 35.29 51.29
N GLY A 553 5.88 35.73 50.21
CA GLY A 553 7.32 36.07 50.24
C GLY A 553 8.19 35.29 49.28
N GLU A 554 8.68 36.03 48.28
CA GLU A 554 9.67 35.71 47.24
C GLU A 554 11.12 35.66 47.78
N ASP A 555 12.07 35.61 46.83
CA ASP A 555 13.55 35.79 46.89
C ASP A 555 14.29 34.46 46.65
N VAL A 556 14.78 34.10 45.45
CA VAL A 556 15.68 34.73 44.43
C VAL A 556 17.14 34.87 44.90
N GLU A 557 18.03 34.44 43.99
CA GLU A 557 19.48 34.70 43.85
C GLU A 557 20.48 33.76 44.56
N MET A 558 21.68 33.45 44.05
CA MET A 558 22.40 33.45 42.76
C MET A 558 23.85 32.98 43.09
N ALA A 559 24.66 32.74 42.05
CA ALA A 559 26.14 32.71 42.00
C ALA A 559 26.84 31.33 42.17
N ASP A 560 27.50 30.79 41.13
CA ASP A 560 28.82 31.15 40.53
C ASP A 560 29.98 30.50 41.32
N SER A 561 31.10 29.95 40.82
CA SER A 561 31.85 29.89 39.56
C SER A 561 32.86 28.72 39.68
N GLY A 562 33.52 28.30 38.59
CA GLY A 562 34.85 27.67 38.73
C GLY A 562 35.30 26.71 37.63
N SER A 563 36.12 27.21 36.71
CA SER A 563 36.73 26.52 35.56
C SER A 563 38.12 25.94 35.87
N GLY A 564 38.47 24.77 35.29
CA GLY A 564 39.87 24.36 35.06
C GLY A 564 40.17 22.84 35.16
N PRO A 565 41.14 22.27 34.42
CA PRO A 565 40.89 21.17 33.48
C PRO A 565 41.67 19.85 33.73
N GLY A 566 41.25 18.74 33.09
CA GLY A 566 42.08 17.53 32.99
C GLY A 566 41.41 16.23 32.50
N SER A 567 41.56 15.94 31.20
CA SER A 567 41.75 14.61 30.55
C SER A 567 40.85 13.40 30.87
N GLY A 568 40.15 12.90 29.85
CA GLY A 568 39.63 11.53 29.81
C GLY A 568 38.55 11.31 28.75
N VAL A 569 38.92 11.30 27.46
CA VAL A 569 37.99 11.03 26.34
C VAL A 569 37.82 9.52 26.18
N GLY A 570 36.63 9.02 26.53
CA GLY A 570 36.07 7.76 26.02
C GLY A 570 34.80 8.08 25.22
N PRO A 571 34.46 7.31 24.16
CA PRO A 571 33.37 7.68 23.28
C PRO A 571 32.05 7.50 24.04
N SER A 572 31.37 8.61 24.33
CA SER A 572 29.99 8.56 24.83
C SER A 572 29.11 8.06 23.70
N ALA A 573 28.52 6.88 23.88
CA ALA A 573 27.43 6.37 23.06
C ALA A 573 26.34 7.45 22.96
N SER A 574 26.16 7.97 21.75
CA SER A 574 25.10 8.91 21.43
C SER A 574 23.74 8.24 21.56
N GLY A 575 23.02 8.59 22.64
CA GLY A 575 21.56 8.59 22.77
C GLY A 575 20.78 7.49 22.06
N ALA A 576 20.84 6.25 22.57
CA ALA A 576 19.78 5.28 22.30
C ALA A 576 18.49 5.78 22.99
N SER A 577 17.57 6.36 22.21
CA SER A 577 16.23 6.71 22.70
C SER A 577 15.61 5.48 23.38
N SER A 578 15.26 5.60 24.66
CA SER A 578 14.58 4.54 25.42
C SER A 578 13.24 4.25 24.76
N MET A 579 12.95 2.97 24.49
CA MET A 579 11.66 2.53 23.95
C MET A 579 10.52 2.92 24.89
N THR A 580 9.42 3.44 24.35
CA THR A 580 8.23 3.73 25.16
C THR A 580 7.52 2.44 25.58
N ARG A 581 6.72 2.47 26.65
CA ARG A 581 5.93 1.30 27.07
C ARG A 581 4.96 0.83 25.98
N ALA A 582 4.37 1.77 25.25
CA ALA A 582 3.47 1.50 24.12
C ALA A 582 4.18 0.72 23.00
N GLU A 583 5.33 1.23 22.53
CA GLU A 583 6.13 0.56 21.51
C GLU A 583 6.58 -0.84 21.96
N ALA A 584 6.91 -1.02 23.24
CA ALA A 584 7.29 -2.31 23.80
C ALA A 584 6.12 -3.32 23.75
N GLU A 585 4.89 -2.89 24.06
CA GLU A 585 3.71 -3.76 23.94
C GLU A 585 3.39 -4.09 22.47
N VAL A 586 3.49 -3.13 21.54
CA VAL A 586 3.33 -3.39 20.10
C VAL A 586 4.34 -4.42 19.61
N ALA A 587 5.61 -4.27 19.98
CA ALA A 587 6.66 -5.22 19.64
C ALA A 587 6.41 -6.60 20.27
N ARG A 588 5.95 -6.65 21.52
CA ARG A 588 5.59 -7.91 22.20
C ARG A 588 4.43 -8.61 21.49
N MET A 589 3.37 -7.89 21.12
CA MET A 589 2.25 -8.42 20.37
C MET A 589 2.67 -8.93 18.99
N ALA A 590 3.49 -8.16 18.28
CA ALA A 590 4.04 -8.57 16.99
C ALA A 590 4.86 -9.86 17.11
N ASN A 591 5.68 -9.99 18.15
CA ASN A 591 6.45 -11.20 18.41
C ASN A 591 5.58 -12.43 18.70
N ILE A 592 4.47 -12.26 19.43
CA ILE A 592 3.49 -13.33 19.66
C ILE A 592 2.83 -13.75 18.34
N ILE A 593 2.48 -12.79 17.48
CA ILE A 593 1.86 -13.06 16.17
C ILE A 593 2.83 -13.79 15.24
N LEU A 594 4.09 -13.34 15.18
CA LEU A 594 5.09 -13.87 14.27
C LEU A 594 5.67 -15.21 14.75
N PHE A 595 5.80 -15.39 16.06
CA PHE A 595 6.49 -16.55 16.65
C PHE A 595 5.65 -17.17 17.79
N PRO A 596 4.41 -17.61 17.53
CA PRO A 596 3.50 -18.09 18.56
C PRO A 596 4.09 -19.23 19.41
N ASP A 597 4.90 -20.11 18.81
CA ASP A 597 5.55 -21.22 19.51
C ASP A 597 6.62 -20.79 20.54
N ARG A 598 7.12 -19.55 20.44
CA ARG A 598 8.11 -18.99 21.38
C ARG A 598 7.45 -18.29 22.58
N TYR A 599 6.16 -18.04 22.50
CA TYR A 599 5.41 -17.29 23.51
C TYR A 599 4.24 -18.16 23.98
N ASP A 600 4.48 -18.94 25.04
CA ASP A 600 3.45 -19.79 25.67
C ASP A 600 2.18 -18.98 25.95
N PHE A 601 1.08 -19.34 25.28
CA PHE A 601 -0.23 -18.83 25.61
C PHE A 601 -0.58 -19.26 27.05
N TYR A 602 -1.04 -18.32 27.87
CA TYR A 602 -1.87 -18.62 29.05
C TYR A 602 -3.23 -19.19 28.58
N MET A 603 -3.23 -20.32 27.90
CA MET A 603 -4.35 -21.25 27.99
C MET A 603 -4.21 -21.89 29.34
N ALA A 604 -5.08 -21.53 30.29
CA ALA A 604 -5.16 -22.22 31.56
C ALA A 604 -5.18 -23.72 31.26
N LYS A 605 -4.08 -24.42 31.58
CA LYS A 605 -4.04 -25.88 31.50
C LYS A 605 -5.28 -26.33 32.25
N ARG A 606 -6.23 -26.96 31.55
CA ARG A 606 -7.31 -27.70 32.22
C ARG A 606 -6.58 -28.62 33.18
N ASN A 607 -6.61 -28.28 34.46
CA ASN A 607 -6.13 -29.14 35.52
C ASN A 607 -6.97 -30.41 35.39
N SER A 608 -6.41 -31.44 34.76
CA SER A 608 -6.87 -32.80 34.94
C SER A 608 -6.61 -33.12 36.40
N SER A 609 -7.58 -32.77 37.25
CA SER A 609 -7.65 -33.26 38.62
C SER A 609 -7.73 -34.79 38.51
N GLY A 610 -6.57 -35.42 38.64
CA GLY A 610 -6.43 -36.85 38.72
C GLY A 610 -7.08 -37.34 40.00
N THR A 611 -8.39 -37.60 39.95
CA THR A 611 -9.08 -38.35 40.98
C THR A 611 -8.53 -39.77 40.94
N LYS A 612 -7.69 -40.11 41.93
CA LYS A 612 -7.21 -41.47 42.17
C LYS A 612 -8.43 -42.40 42.30
N ARG A 613 -8.68 -43.25 41.31
CA ARG A 613 -9.50 -44.45 41.48
C ARG A 613 -8.59 -45.67 41.56
N SER A 614 -8.69 -46.33 42.69
CA SER A 614 -8.02 -47.56 43.10
C SER A 614 -8.25 -48.70 42.11
N LYS A 615 -7.17 -49.37 41.71
CA LYS A 615 -7.21 -50.66 41.00
C LYS A 615 -7.84 -51.73 41.91
N VAL A 616 -8.96 -52.31 41.50
CA VAL A 616 -9.38 -53.64 41.95
C VAL A 616 -9.12 -54.60 40.79
N ARG A 617 -8.25 -55.58 41.04
CA ARG A 617 -7.92 -56.69 40.15
C ARG A 617 -8.88 -57.84 40.47
N VAL A 618 -9.58 -58.35 39.47
CA VAL A 618 -10.18 -59.70 39.50
C VAL A 618 -9.78 -60.41 38.21
N GLU A 619 -9.08 -61.52 38.35
CA GLU A 619 -8.66 -62.44 37.29
C GLU A 619 -9.69 -63.54 37.05
N ARG A 620 -9.78 -63.99 35.78
CA ARG A 620 -9.94 -65.37 35.24
C ARG A 620 -10.77 -65.30 33.94
N LEU A 621 -10.58 -66.05 32.85
CA LEU A 621 -9.63 -67.03 32.29
C LEU A 621 -10.09 -67.27 30.83
N LEU A 622 -9.15 -67.39 29.86
CA LEU A 622 -9.14 -68.22 28.59
C LEU A 622 -10.37 -68.18 27.64
N ASN A 623 -10.34 -68.07 26.30
CA ASN A 623 -9.39 -68.46 25.23
C ASN A 623 -9.79 -67.76 23.89
N PRO A 624 -8.99 -67.84 22.80
CA PRO A 624 -9.06 -66.95 21.62
C PRO A 624 -9.78 -67.54 20.40
N VAL A 625 -10.35 -66.68 19.53
CA VAL A 625 -10.71 -67.00 18.14
C VAL A 625 -10.50 -65.74 17.27
N ASP A 626 -9.64 -65.85 16.25
CA ASP A 626 -9.36 -64.81 15.24
C ASP A 626 -10.49 -64.71 14.19
N PRO A 627 -10.80 -63.50 13.66
CA PRO A 627 -11.66 -63.34 12.49
C PRO A 627 -10.87 -63.33 11.15
N PRO A 628 -11.45 -63.87 10.05
CA PRO A 628 -10.75 -64.05 8.78
C PRO A 628 -10.80 -62.83 7.84
N SER A 629 -9.75 -62.69 7.02
CA SER A 629 -9.58 -61.71 5.94
C SER A 629 -10.48 -61.95 4.71
N PRO A 630 -10.87 -60.90 3.96
CA PRO A 630 -11.82 -61.00 2.84
C PRO A 630 -11.17 -61.41 1.49
N PRO A 631 -11.92 -62.04 0.56
CA PRO A 631 -11.41 -62.43 -0.76
C PRO A 631 -11.57 -61.34 -1.83
N LYS A 632 -10.62 -61.30 -2.77
CA LYS A 632 -10.61 -60.50 -4.01
C LYS A 632 -11.20 -61.30 -5.19
N VAL A 633 -12.13 -60.73 -5.97
CA VAL A 633 -12.54 -61.20 -7.32
C VAL A 633 -13.07 -59.99 -8.13
N SER A 634 -12.28 -59.43 -9.05
CA SER A 634 -12.34 -59.47 -10.53
C SER A 634 -13.51 -58.75 -11.24
N LYS A 635 -13.17 -57.76 -12.08
CA LYS A 635 -14.00 -57.08 -13.09
C LYS A 635 -13.94 -57.84 -14.43
N ASP A 636 -15.09 -57.96 -15.12
CA ASP A 636 -15.26 -57.97 -16.59
C ASP A 636 -16.79 -58.00 -16.86
N LYS A 637 -17.43 -57.01 -17.53
CA LYS A 637 -17.56 -56.65 -18.96
C LYS A 637 -18.95 -57.03 -19.52
N GLY A 638 -19.58 -56.11 -20.27
CA GLY A 638 -20.78 -56.39 -21.11
C GLY A 638 -21.90 -55.33 -21.01
N THR A 639 -21.83 -54.14 -21.64
CA THR A 639 -22.34 -53.71 -22.98
C THR A 639 -23.87 -53.54 -23.14
N THR A 640 -24.25 -52.39 -23.74
CA THR A 640 -25.46 -52.09 -24.59
C THR A 640 -26.82 -51.88 -23.87
N THR A 641 -27.75 -50.95 -24.19
CA THR A 641 -28.02 -50.05 -25.34
C THR A 641 -29.09 -49.00 -24.93
N THR A 642 -29.11 -47.84 -25.62
CA THR A 642 -30.25 -46.92 -25.97
C THR A 642 -31.54 -46.87 -25.12
N ALA A 643 -31.98 -45.66 -24.76
CA ALA A 643 -33.09 -44.96 -25.45
C ALA A 643 -33.47 -43.60 -24.80
N VAL A 644 -33.85 -42.69 -25.69
CA VAL A 644 -34.39 -41.33 -25.59
C VAL A 644 -35.75 -41.29 -24.86
N ALA A 645 -36.02 -40.26 -24.05
CA ALA A 645 -37.23 -39.41 -24.12
C ALA A 645 -37.33 -38.40 -22.97
N ALA A 646 -37.63 -37.16 -23.37
CA ALA A 646 -38.00 -36.02 -22.54
C ALA A 646 -39.37 -36.18 -21.87
N ALA A 647 -39.60 -35.44 -20.77
CA ALA A 647 -40.79 -34.59 -20.58
C ALA A 647 -40.76 -33.87 -19.22
N ASP A 648 -40.74 -32.54 -19.29
CA ASP A 648 -41.53 -31.55 -18.55
C ASP A 648 -42.16 -31.89 -17.20
N GLY A 649 -42.04 -30.95 -16.26
CA GLY A 649 -43.08 -30.71 -15.26
C GLY A 649 -42.68 -29.95 -14.01
N LYS A 650 -42.69 -28.62 -14.08
CA LYS A 650 -43.11 -27.64 -13.03
C LYS A 650 -42.87 -28.02 -11.55
N ASN A 651 -42.00 -27.27 -10.87
CA ASN A 651 -42.38 -26.12 -10.02
C ASN A 651 -41.15 -25.37 -9.52
#